data_AF-A0A6L9M1M4-F1
#
_entry.id   AF-A0A6L9M1M4-F1
#
_cell.length_a   1.000
_cell.length_b   1.000
_cell.length_c   1.000
_cell.angle_alpha   90.00
_cell.angle_beta   90.00
_cell.angle_gamma   90.00
#
_symmetry.space_group_name_H-M   'P 1'
#
loop_
_entity.id
_entity.type
_entity.pdbx_description
1 polymer ?
#
loop_
_entity_poly.entity_id
_entity_poly.type
_entity_poly.pdbx_seq_one_letter_code
_entity_poly.pdbx_strand_id
1 'polypeptide(L)'
;MLTDFLHYDKNDYKLLEILDDLLTREVDRSNFKTLLEPYLKPHGIKELAAERGLRIAYAIMHLLQSLKSDQASDRTKALIALRDETMSAASGGMRNNRARVLLQIGKELIRARGNREKQLELAHEFRRAALGKTRFIRQQLKKYHLLEMPEEWNQVTFDDRVHDANSKGRKSATHLIMDAWIKGIRRLTVVYYDFMEQSVARELFASAQILGITVSVGIEYKARFGDRFIKIVWGPDALQNDPDINGFFNQEAVQELMQQGREIQTHRTKYVQAATEAFNDIHRKSIQQEFGIELPHIDYKDVAKTIGTGQPSIFHLGNHIHEVALPLFIDRVEELKAEYSKSDYDTRASIAMHLESLDSLDSDTIIARYLVPEENPKIPNPDSPATDGSDPELLKLSPAALTYRLRKVSHTSQLTLILSELDLSDAIEVLYDCKGRISHFEVFNSKSLTEFIVRQRKPFSLLQKSLNEQNAVTLKRTIRQCIEQITEEDTPQATDRAKRLMAILSDFSALLNQYKRTPLRTKIGSGSTGRSTRSHGMGFAVVDTLPFRTQQEIRKRSTTNCIPVSGIASQSIEFIPPRNRLVRSMSLAKALCHMPGLRGLTCATRHRWHIARYQVDKEGCGNVVSLGGMNQEGNGLSLYEDEKSPHHPSTGTFNTSLKNAAKILIGFIPAFLTFALTKDWWVLAYLGGVIWFSITGLRNVIQSILGGGGLRRSPYLRWNDYIDWERISDSLLYTGFSVPLLDWLCKSVLLDQGLGITTATNPLLLYTIMAITNGVYISSHNIIRGLPRKAAIGNFFRSILSIPVAMFFNAAIGAMLFAAGASDIPGILQLWAAVISKLASDCAAGVIEGLADRGRNIAMRHWDYSEKIRQIIEIFSQLEIEFPTRDMLKTLNSPKEFIRLSDEAKSSHTPEVIANALDLLYIRTYKPRAREALREALEAMNRDELEVFMASQQILSEEKTIARLFVDGLVGRNFPKALAFYLLRYPEYLRELDSLATTYRTRPDI
;
A
#
# COMPACT_ATOMS: atom_id res chain seq x y z
N MET A 1 -19.22 -19.11 25.89
CA MET A 1 -20.51 -18.51 25.45
C MET A 1 -20.73 -17.09 25.98
N LEU A 2 -20.83 -16.87 27.30
CA LEU A 2 -21.08 -15.52 27.85
C LEU A 2 -19.93 -14.54 27.59
N THR A 3 -18.68 -15.02 27.66
CA THR A 3 -17.45 -14.30 27.29
C THR A 3 -17.44 -13.91 25.80
N ASP A 4 -17.83 -14.82 24.91
CA ASP A 4 -17.83 -14.61 23.45
C ASP A 4 -18.69 -13.41 23.02
N PHE A 5 -19.88 -13.27 23.63
CA PHE A 5 -20.81 -12.17 23.39
C PHE A 5 -20.31 -10.80 23.89
N LEU A 6 -19.46 -10.78 24.93
CA LEU A 6 -18.87 -9.54 25.44
C LEU A 6 -17.81 -8.98 24.48
N HIS A 7 -17.12 -9.87 23.77
CA HIS A 7 -15.98 -9.50 22.94
C HIS A 7 -16.34 -9.27 21.46
N TYR A 8 -16.83 -10.30 20.76
CA TYR A 8 -16.95 -10.23 19.31
C TYR A 8 -18.35 -9.79 18.86
N ASP A 9 -18.46 -9.17 17.68
CA ASP A 9 -19.76 -8.88 17.07
C ASP A 9 -20.24 -10.08 16.26
N LYS A 10 -21.56 -10.26 16.08
CA LYS A 10 -22.12 -11.33 15.24
C LYS A 10 -21.57 -11.36 13.80
N ASN A 11 -21.17 -10.19 13.28
CA ASN A 11 -20.59 -10.08 11.95
C ASN A 11 -19.10 -10.49 11.87
N ASP A 12 -18.39 -10.65 13.00
CA ASP A 12 -17.06 -11.26 13.04
C ASP A 12 -17.16 -12.76 12.72
N TYR A 13 -18.05 -13.47 13.42
CA TYR A 13 -18.34 -14.88 13.17
C TYR A 13 -18.82 -15.12 11.73
N LYS A 14 -19.74 -14.30 11.22
CA LYS A 14 -20.24 -14.41 9.84
C LYS A 14 -19.15 -14.15 8.78
N LEU A 15 -18.25 -13.20 9.03
CA LEU A 15 -17.10 -12.97 8.17
C LEU A 15 -16.20 -14.21 8.16
N LEU A 16 -15.91 -14.77 9.33
CA LEU A 16 -15.05 -15.94 9.48
C LEU A 16 -15.64 -17.22 8.88
N GLU A 17 -16.94 -17.46 9.06
CA GLU A 17 -17.71 -18.55 8.42
C GLU A 17 -17.61 -18.50 6.89
N ILE A 18 -17.86 -17.32 6.29
CA ILE A 18 -17.70 -17.09 4.85
C ILE A 18 -16.25 -17.35 4.39
N LEU A 19 -15.26 -16.96 5.20
CA LEU A 19 -13.84 -17.17 4.87
C LEU A 19 -13.43 -18.65 4.95
N ASP A 20 -13.93 -19.40 5.94
CA ASP A 20 -13.69 -20.83 6.10
C ASP A 20 -14.34 -21.63 4.94
N ASP A 21 -15.59 -21.29 4.57
CA ASP A 21 -16.28 -21.88 3.41
C ASP A 21 -15.49 -21.65 2.10
N LEU A 22 -15.01 -20.42 1.87
CA LEU A 22 -14.21 -20.07 0.68
C LEU A 22 -12.82 -20.75 0.64
N LEU A 23 -12.28 -21.15 1.78
CA LEU A 23 -11.02 -21.87 1.91
C LEU A 23 -11.17 -23.41 1.81
N THR A 24 -12.40 -23.92 1.81
CA THR A 24 -12.71 -25.36 1.84
C THR A 24 -13.52 -25.85 0.63
N ARG A 25 -14.39 -25.03 0.06
CA ARG A 25 -15.27 -25.41 -1.07
C ARG A 25 -14.82 -24.78 -2.38
N GLU A 26 -14.43 -25.61 -3.35
CA GLU A 26 -14.12 -25.16 -4.71
C GLU A 26 -15.37 -24.64 -5.47
N VAL A 27 -16.55 -25.14 -5.09
CA VAL A 27 -17.82 -24.95 -5.80
C VAL A 27 -18.35 -23.51 -5.73
N ASP A 28 -18.01 -22.74 -4.68
CA ASP A 28 -18.48 -21.35 -4.53
C ASP A 28 -17.55 -20.30 -5.15
N ARG A 29 -16.45 -20.72 -5.80
CA ARG A 29 -15.52 -19.81 -6.48
C ARG A 29 -16.19 -18.99 -7.60
N SER A 30 -17.08 -19.59 -8.38
CA SER A 30 -17.77 -18.93 -9.50
C SER A 30 -18.66 -17.77 -9.04
N ASN A 31 -19.47 -17.99 -8.00
CA ASN A 31 -20.49 -17.05 -7.51
C ASN A 31 -19.95 -15.73 -6.98
N PHE A 32 -18.69 -15.73 -6.51
CA PHE A 32 -18.03 -14.53 -6.02
C PHE A 32 -17.00 -13.97 -7.02
N LYS A 33 -16.44 -14.80 -7.93
CA LYS A 33 -15.57 -14.32 -9.04
C LYS A 33 -16.31 -13.29 -9.89
N THR A 34 -17.59 -13.54 -10.21
CA THR A 34 -18.47 -12.58 -10.92
C THR A 34 -18.64 -11.24 -10.17
N LEU A 35 -18.76 -11.27 -8.84
CA LEU A 35 -18.90 -10.07 -8.00
C LEU A 35 -17.61 -9.21 -7.93
N LEU A 36 -16.46 -9.78 -8.33
CA LEU A 36 -15.18 -9.11 -8.48
C LEU A 36 -14.82 -8.74 -9.93
N GLU A 37 -15.70 -8.97 -10.90
CA GLU A 37 -15.39 -8.65 -12.30
C GLU A 37 -14.97 -7.18 -12.45
N PRO A 38 -13.88 -6.87 -13.17
CA PRO A 38 -13.26 -5.53 -13.19
C PRO A 38 -14.18 -4.39 -13.63
N TYR A 39 -15.22 -4.71 -14.40
CA TYR A 39 -16.21 -3.75 -14.89
C TYR A 39 -17.29 -3.38 -13.87
N LEU A 40 -17.41 -4.04 -12.71
CA LEU A 40 -18.34 -3.66 -11.63
C LEU A 40 -17.65 -2.83 -10.54
N LYS A 41 -18.06 -1.55 -10.40
CA LYS A 41 -17.48 -0.64 -9.42
C LYS A 41 -17.85 -1.01 -7.97
N PRO A 42 -16.93 -0.86 -7.01
CA PRO A 42 -17.22 -1.07 -5.58
C PRO A 42 -18.31 -0.15 -5.00
N HIS A 43 -18.52 1.03 -5.59
CA HIS A 43 -19.63 1.93 -5.26
C HIS A 43 -20.86 1.76 -6.16
N GLY A 44 -20.82 0.76 -7.05
CA GLY A 44 -21.85 0.41 -8.01
C GLY A 44 -22.86 -0.60 -7.48
N ILE A 45 -23.59 -1.23 -8.39
CA ILE A 45 -24.82 -2.00 -8.11
C ILE A 45 -24.59 -3.20 -7.17
N LYS A 46 -23.38 -3.75 -7.12
CA LYS A 46 -23.00 -4.87 -6.23
C LYS A 46 -23.05 -4.54 -4.73
N GLU A 47 -23.22 -3.27 -4.34
CA GLU A 47 -23.57 -2.92 -2.94
C GLU A 47 -24.94 -3.46 -2.50
N LEU A 48 -25.86 -3.74 -3.44
CA LEU A 48 -27.15 -4.36 -3.12
C LEU A 48 -27.05 -5.87 -2.84
N ALA A 49 -25.95 -6.52 -3.28
CA ALA A 49 -25.74 -7.96 -3.18
C ALA A 49 -24.83 -8.36 -2.00
N ALA A 50 -23.80 -7.57 -1.68
CA ALA A 50 -22.85 -7.88 -0.62
C ALA A 50 -22.37 -6.64 0.14
N GLU A 51 -22.15 -6.78 1.46
CA GLU A 51 -21.65 -5.70 2.31
C GLU A 51 -20.21 -5.30 1.96
N ARG A 52 -19.92 -4.01 2.15
CA ARG A 52 -18.66 -3.33 1.81
C ARG A 52 -17.44 -3.77 2.65
N GLY A 53 -17.62 -4.60 3.68
CA GLY A 53 -16.54 -5.31 4.37
C GLY A 53 -16.26 -6.71 3.78
N LEU A 54 -17.34 -7.44 3.44
CA LEU A 54 -17.26 -8.79 2.86
C LEU A 54 -16.62 -8.76 1.47
N ARG A 55 -16.91 -7.77 0.63
CA ARG A 55 -16.30 -7.65 -0.71
C ARG A 55 -14.78 -7.45 -0.65
N ILE A 56 -14.30 -6.62 0.28
CA ILE A 56 -12.86 -6.38 0.48
C ILE A 56 -12.19 -7.67 0.98
N ALA A 57 -12.81 -8.37 1.94
CA ALA A 57 -12.32 -9.64 2.42
C ALA A 57 -12.23 -10.67 1.27
N TYR A 58 -13.30 -10.81 0.49
CA TYR A 58 -13.31 -11.71 -0.66
C TYR A 58 -12.25 -11.35 -1.71
N ALA A 59 -12.05 -10.06 -2.03
CA ALA A 59 -11.01 -9.63 -2.97
C ALA A 59 -9.59 -9.94 -2.48
N ILE A 60 -9.33 -9.83 -1.17
CA ILE A 60 -8.05 -10.24 -0.58
C ILE A 60 -7.89 -11.76 -0.65
N MET A 61 -8.91 -12.54 -0.31
CA MET A 61 -8.86 -14.00 -0.37
C MET A 61 -8.68 -14.51 -1.80
N HIS A 62 -9.43 -13.97 -2.75
CA HIS A 62 -9.33 -14.31 -4.17
C HIS A 62 -7.93 -14.02 -4.70
N LEU A 63 -7.32 -12.87 -4.34
CA LEU A 63 -5.91 -12.63 -4.67
C LEU A 63 -5.01 -13.67 -4.00
N LEU A 64 -5.04 -13.80 -2.68
CA LEU A 64 -4.11 -14.69 -1.96
C LEU A 64 -4.24 -16.18 -2.35
N GLN A 65 -5.42 -16.63 -2.80
CA GLN A 65 -5.61 -17.92 -3.47
C GLN A 65 -5.05 -17.93 -4.89
N SER A 66 -5.34 -16.92 -5.73
CA SER A 66 -4.81 -16.83 -7.10
C SER A 66 -3.29 -16.77 -7.16
N LEU A 67 -2.62 -16.29 -6.10
CA LEU A 67 -1.15 -16.32 -5.99
C LEU A 67 -0.57 -17.76 -5.92
N LYS A 68 -1.43 -18.79 -5.75
CA LYS A 68 -1.09 -20.21 -5.89
C LYS A 68 -1.46 -20.81 -7.27
N SER A 69 -2.20 -20.08 -8.11
CA SER A 69 -2.48 -20.48 -9.49
C SER A 69 -1.25 -20.18 -10.34
N ASP A 70 -0.94 -21.06 -11.30
CA ASP A 70 0.14 -20.86 -12.27
C ASP A 70 -0.21 -19.80 -13.32
N GLN A 71 -1.50 -19.48 -13.51
CA GLN A 71 -1.95 -18.52 -14.53
C GLN A 71 -1.77 -17.04 -14.10
N ALA A 72 -0.89 -16.33 -14.80
CA ALA A 72 -0.65 -14.89 -14.59
C ALA A 72 -1.90 -14.01 -14.82
N SER A 73 -2.79 -14.41 -15.74
CA SER A 73 -4.03 -13.69 -16.06
C SER A 73 -5.03 -13.68 -14.90
N ASP A 74 -5.20 -14.79 -14.18
CA ASP A 74 -6.04 -14.84 -12.98
C ASP A 74 -5.42 -14.00 -11.84
N ARG A 75 -4.09 -14.04 -11.68
CA ARG A 75 -3.35 -13.23 -10.70
C ARG A 75 -3.55 -11.73 -10.91
N THR A 76 -3.40 -11.24 -12.15
CA THR A 76 -3.57 -9.80 -12.46
C THR A 76 -5.04 -9.36 -12.37
N LYS A 77 -6.01 -10.17 -12.81
CA LYS A 77 -7.44 -9.91 -12.61
C LYS A 77 -7.79 -9.80 -11.12
N ALA A 78 -7.31 -10.71 -10.29
CA ALA A 78 -7.51 -10.65 -8.85
C ALA A 78 -6.87 -9.40 -8.21
N LEU A 79 -5.71 -8.96 -8.71
CA LEU A 79 -5.02 -7.75 -8.25
C LEU A 79 -5.81 -6.47 -8.59
N ILE A 80 -6.42 -6.40 -9.79
CA ILE A 80 -7.31 -5.30 -10.19
C ILE A 80 -8.51 -5.23 -9.25
N ALA A 81 -9.21 -6.35 -9.05
CA ALA A 81 -10.38 -6.41 -8.19
C ALA A 81 -10.06 -5.99 -6.74
N LEU A 82 -8.93 -6.46 -6.20
CA LEU A 82 -8.43 -6.05 -4.89
C LEU A 82 -8.16 -4.55 -4.81
N ARG A 83 -7.41 -4.01 -5.77
CA ARG A 83 -7.06 -2.59 -5.81
C ARG A 83 -8.33 -1.75 -5.83
N ASP A 84 -9.27 -2.09 -6.69
CA ASP A 84 -10.51 -1.35 -6.84
C ASP A 84 -11.33 -1.40 -5.55
N GLU A 85 -11.60 -2.58 -4.97
CA GLU A 85 -12.33 -2.68 -3.70
C GLU A 85 -11.60 -1.92 -2.56
N THR A 86 -10.30 -2.14 -2.36
CA THR A 86 -9.56 -1.52 -1.23
C THR A 86 -9.39 -0.01 -1.36
N MET A 87 -9.12 0.50 -2.56
CA MET A 87 -8.93 1.93 -2.80
C MET A 87 -10.25 2.69 -2.86
N SER A 88 -11.30 2.10 -3.44
CA SER A 88 -12.66 2.66 -3.42
C SER A 88 -13.25 2.65 -2.01
N ALA A 89 -12.91 1.65 -1.19
CA ALA A 89 -13.42 1.52 0.16
C ALA A 89 -13.03 2.67 1.12
N ALA A 90 -12.09 3.54 0.75
CA ALA A 90 -11.63 4.63 1.61
C ALA A 90 -12.57 5.85 1.64
N SER A 91 -13.72 5.68 2.30
CA SER A 91 -14.56 6.78 2.77
C SER A 91 -14.00 7.52 4.00
N GLY A 92 -12.75 7.24 4.40
CA GLY A 92 -12.05 7.77 5.57
C GLY A 92 -10.78 8.55 5.23
N GLY A 93 -10.11 9.10 6.26
CA GLY A 93 -8.71 9.53 6.11
C GLY A 93 -7.78 8.32 6.09
N MET A 94 -6.51 8.52 5.68
CA MET A 94 -5.52 7.44 5.54
C MET A 94 -5.90 6.32 4.55
N ARG A 95 -6.33 6.66 3.32
CA ARG A 95 -6.74 5.69 2.28
C ARG A 95 -5.67 4.63 2.02
N ASN A 96 -4.48 5.06 1.62
CA ASN A 96 -3.45 4.16 1.12
C ASN A 96 -2.92 3.32 2.29
N ASN A 97 -2.69 3.95 3.45
CA ASN A 97 -2.28 3.24 4.67
C ASN A 97 -3.32 2.25 5.20
N ARG A 98 -4.61 2.57 5.12
CA ARG A 98 -5.71 1.65 5.48
C ARG A 98 -5.72 0.42 4.60
N ALA A 99 -5.59 0.59 3.27
CA ALA A 99 -5.59 -0.52 2.33
C ALA A 99 -4.41 -1.48 2.56
N ARG A 100 -3.21 -0.94 2.85
CA ARG A 100 -2.03 -1.72 3.27
C ARG A 100 -2.29 -2.54 4.55
N VAL A 101 -2.92 -1.92 5.56
CA VAL A 101 -3.30 -2.60 6.81
C VAL A 101 -4.33 -3.71 6.59
N LEU A 102 -5.36 -3.46 5.77
CA LEU A 102 -6.37 -4.48 5.43
C LEU A 102 -5.75 -5.71 4.76
N LEU A 103 -4.82 -5.49 3.82
CA LEU A 103 -4.07 -6.55 3.17
C LEU A 103 -3.19 -7.33 4.15
N GLN A 104 -2.48 -6.65 5.04
CA GLN A 104 -1.64 -7.32 6.03
C GLN A 104 -2.46 -8.16 7.01
N ILE A 105 -3.58 -7.64 7.52
CA ILE A 105 -4.50 -8.41 8.39
C ILE A 105 -5.05 -9.63 7.62
N GLY A 106 -5.42 -9.47 6.34
CA GLY A 106 -5.89 -10.59 5.52
C GLY A 106 -4.83 -11.68 5.31
N LYS A 107 -3.56 -11.30 5.15
CA LYS A 107 -2.43 -12.26 5.11
C LYS A 107 -2.27 -13.00 6.43
N GLU A 108 -2.36 -12.31 7.56
CA GLU A 108 -2.31 -12.98 8.88
C GLU A 108 -3.53 -13.88 9.11
N LEU A 109 -4.72 -13.53 8.61
CA LEU A 109 -5.91 -14.35 8.74
C LEU A 109 -5.77 -15.71 8.02
N ILE A 110 -5.09 -15.74 6.87
CA ILE A 110 -4.74 -17.00 6.19
C ILE A 110 -3.65 -17.76 6.95
N ARG A 111 -2.64 -17.07 7.50
CA ARG A 111 -1.56 -17.69 8.29
C ARG A 111 -2.06 -18.34 9.57
N ALA A 112 -3.04 -17.72 10.24
CA ALA A 112 -3.66 -18.21 11.46
C ALA A 112 -4.66 -19.37 11.25
N ARG A 113 -4.79 -19.92 10.03
CA ARG A 113 -5.71 -21.02 9.73
C ARG A 113 -5.45 -22.21 10.66
N GLY A 114 -6.51 -22.69 11.31
CA GLY A 114 -6.42 -23.75 12.33
C GLY A 114 -6.47 -23.23 13.77
N ASN A 115 -6.17 -21.94 14.00
CA ASN A 115 -6.37 -21.27 15.27
C ASN A 115 -7.60 -20.36 15.19
N ARG A 116 -8.78 -20.90 15.52
CA ARG A 116 -10.07 -20.21 15.37
C ARG A 116 -10.18 -18.94 16.23
N GLU A 117 -9.60 -18.94 17.43
CA GLU A 117 -9.57 -17.75 18.30
C GLU A 117 -8.77 -16.61 17.65
N LYS A 118 -7.58 -16.93 17.12
CA LYS A 118 -6.73 -15.94 16.46
C LYS A 118 -7.34 -15.41 15.16
N GLN A 119 -7.97 -16.28 14.37
CA GLN A 119 -8.70 -15.86 13.17
C GLN A 119 -9.87 -14.93 13.52
N LEU A 120 -10.55 -15.14 14.66
CA LEU A 120 -11.65 -14.28 15.12
C LEU A 120 -11.17 -12.91 15.61
N GLU A 121 -10.04 -12.85 16.34
CA GLU A 121 -9.34 -11.58 16.66
C GLU A 121 -9.04 -10.80 15.35
N LEU A 122 -8.45 -11.47 14.37
CA LEU A 122 -8.08 -10.88 13.09
C LEU A 122 -9.30 -10.44 12.25
N ALA A 123 -10.39 -11.20 12.27
CA ALA A 123 -11.66 -10.82 11.62
C ALA A 123 -12.24 -9.53 12.24
N HIS A 124 -12.15 -9.39 13.57
CA HIS A 124 -12.55 -8.18 14.28
C HIS A 124 -11.64 -6.98 13.97
N GLU A 125 -10.33 -7.18 13.97
CA GLU A 125 -9.38 -6.15 13.52
C GLU A 125 -9.63 -5.74 12.06
N PHE A 126 -9.96 -6.69 11.18
CA PHE A 126 -10.25 -6.45 9.77
C PHE A 126 -11.47 -5.55 9.58
N ARG A 127 -12.63 -5.88 10.21
CA ARG A 127 -13.83 -5.03 10.13
C ARG A 127 -13.56 -3.64 10.69
N ARG A 128 -12.80 -3.51 11.78
CA ARG A 128 -12.43 -2.21 12.36
C ARG A 128 -11.47 -1.41 11.49
N ALA A 129 -10.55 -2.06 10.79
CA ALA A 129 -9.73 -1.43 9.75
C ALA A 129 -10.59 -0.98 8.56
N ALA A 130 -11.64 -1.74 8.21
CA ALA A 130 -12.59 -1.40 7.15
C ALA A 130 -13.53 -0.21 7.50
N LEU A 131 -13.59 0.21 8.76
CA LEU A 131 -14.18 1.50 9.16
C LEU A 131 -13.20 2.68 8.98
N GLY A 132 -11.88 2.43 8.96
CA GLY A 132 -10.87 3.45 8.62
C GLY A 132 -10.54 4.45 9.71
N LYS A 133 -10.72 4.11 10.99
CA LYS A 133 -10.36 5.00 12.11
C LYS A 133 -8.84 5.23 12.18
N THR A 134 -8.41 6.47 11.93
CA THR A 134 -7.01 6.89 11.81
C THR A 134 -6.10 6.41 12.95
N ARG A 135 -6.55 6.48 14.22
CA ARG A 135 -5.77 5.99 15.38
C ARG A 135 -5.55 4.48 15.33
N PHE A 136 -6.57 3.71 14.93
CA PHE A 136 -6.50 2.26 14.81
C PHE A 136 -5.59 1.85 13.64
N ILE A 137 -5.71 2.49 12.48
CA ILE A 137 -4.82 2.24 11.33
C ILE A 137 -3.34 2.46 11.71
N ARG A 138 -3.03 3.53 12.46
CA ARG A 138 -1.66 3.76 12.98
C ARG A 138 -1.19 2.68 13.96
N GLN A 139 -2.06 2.22 14.85
CA GLN A 139 -1.74 1.13 15.77
C GLN A 139 -1.43 -0.17 15.01
N GLN A 140 -2.21 -0.49 13.98
CA GLN A 140 -1.99 -1.66 13.12
C GLN A 140 -0.72 -1.52 12.26
N LEU A 141 -0.45 -0.34 11.69
CA LEU A 141 0.82 -0.06 11.02
C LEU A 141 2.01 -0.36 11.94
N LYS A 142 1.97 0.11 13.20
CA LYS A 142 3.00 -0.20 14.20
C LYS A 142 3.06 -1.70 14.55
N LYS A 143 1.92 -2.36 14.76
CA LYS A 143 1.80 -3.82 15.05
C LYS A 143 2.52 -4.66 13.99
N TYR A 144 2.41 -4.27 12.72
CA TYR A 144 3.01 -4.99 11.59
C TYR A 144 4.34 -4.37 11.07
N HIS A 145 5.00 -3.53 11.87
CA HIS A 145 6.26 -2.84 11.51
C HIS A 145 6.22 -2.04 10.19
N LEU A 146 5.03 -1.63 9.74
CA LEU A 146 4.81 -0.82 8.55
C LEU A 146 4.91 0.68 8.89
N LEU A 147 5.76 1.42 8.17
CA LEU A 147 5.83 2.88 8.32
C LEU A 147 4.58 3.57 7.75
N GLU A 148 4.09 4.63 8.41
CA GLU A 148 3.03 5.51 7.87
C GLU A 148 3.58 6.31 6.69
N MET A 149 2.98 6.10 5.50
CA MET A 149 3.34 6.78 4.24
C MET A 149 2.47 8.04 4.04
N PRO A 150 2.89 9.04 3.24
CA PRO A 150 2.02 10.17 2.91
C PRO A 150 0.85 9.73 2.03
N GLU A 151 -0.33 10.30 2.25
CA GLU A 151 -1.54 9.98 1.48
C GLU A 151 -1.54 10.56 0.05
N GLU A 152 -0.71 11.57 -0.19
CA GLU A 152 -0.34 12.05 -1.53
C GLU A 152 0.45 11.01 -2.34
N TRP A 153 0.96 9.96 -1.68
CA TRP A 153 1.73 8.87 -2.28
C TRP A 153 2.94 9.35 -3.09
N ASN A 154 3.60 10.39 -2.60
CA ASN A 154 4.73 11.07 -3.24
C ASN A 154 6.09 10.80 -2.55
N GLN A 155 6.14 9.96 -1.50
CA GLN A 155 7.38 9.58 -0.82
C GLN A 155 8.42 8.99 -1.79
N VAL A 156 9.69 9.01 -1.40
CA VAL A 156 10.73 8.28 -2.13
C VAL A 156 11.10 7.01 -1.36
N THR A 157 10.52 5.92 -1.84
CA THR A 157 10.70 4.56 -1.36
C THR A 157 11.04 3.66 -2.54
N PHE A 158 12.07 2.83 -2.39
CA PHE A 158 12.64 2.09 -3.52
C PHE A 158 13.37 0.82 -3.08
N ASP A 159 13.57 -0.11 -4.01
CA ASP A 159 14.57 -1.17 -3.91
C ASP A 159 15.18 -1.39 -5.30
N ASP A 160 16.49 -1.28 -5.43
CA ASP A 160 17.19 -1.44 -6.71
C ASP A 160 17.64 -2.88 -7.01
N ARG A 161 17.40 -3.86 -6.12
CA ARG A 161 17.66 -5.29 -6.41
C ARG A 161 16.81 -6.21 -5.56
N VAL A 162 15.75 -6.76 -6.15
CA VAL A 162 14.93 -7.85 -5.60
C VAL A 162 14.80 -9.02 -6.57
N HIS A 163 14.39 -10.18 -6.06
CA HIS A 163 14.22 -11.41 -6.83
C HIS A 163 12.81 -12.00 -6.65
N ASP A 164 12.23 -12.45 -7.76
CA ASP A 164 10.96 -13.17 -7.85
C ASP A 164 11.19 -14.70 -8.01
N ALA A 165 10.11 -15.47 -8.18
CA ALA A 165 10.17 -16.93 -8.36
C ALA A 165 11.01 -17.37 -9.58
N ASN A 166 11.01 -16.60 -10.67
CA ASN A 166 11.76 -16.92 -11.88
C ASN A 166 13.27 -16.62 -11.77
N SER A 167 13.77 -16.32 -10.56
CA SER A 167 15.17 -16.03 -10.28
C SER A 167 15.65 -16.76 -9.01
N LYS A 168 15.78 -16.06 -7.87
CA LYS A 168 16.12 -16.66 -6.55
C LYS A 168 15.04 -16.44 -5.49
N GLY A 169 13.97 -15.71 -5.82
CA GLY A 169 12.85 -15.46 -4.92
C GLY A 169 11.94 -16.68 -4.76
N ARG A 170 10.93 -16.60 -3.87
CA ARG A 170 9.87 -17.62 -3.75
C ARG A 170 8.47 -17.13 -4.11
N LYS A 171 8.38 -15.97 -4.77
CA LYS A 171 7.13 -15.22 -4.99
C LYS A 171 7.00 -14.85 -6.45
N SER A 172 5.87 -15.15 -7.07
CA SER A 172 5.55 -14.67 -8.43
C SER A 172 5.64 -13.14 -8.53
N ALA A 173 5.79 -12.62 -9.75
CA ALA A 173 5.88 -11.18 -9.98
C ALA A 173 4.68 -10.42 -9.38
N THR A 174 3.44 -10.94 -9.53
CA THR A 174 2.25 -10.36 -8.89
C THR A 174 2.40 -10.28 -7.36
N HIS A 175 2.85 -11.36 -6.70
CA HIS A 175 3.01 -11.41 -5.24
C HIS A 175 4.10 -10.44 -4.77
N LEU A 176 5.24 -10.38 -5.48
CA LEU A 176 6.34 -9.46 -5.19
C LEU A 176 5.85 -7.99 -5.23
N ILE A 177 5.09 -7.63 -6.27
CA ILE A 177 4.54 -6.28 -6.44
C ILE A 177 3.49 -5.93 -5.36
N MET A 178 2.61 -6.87 -5.00
CA MET A 178 1.69 -6.71 -3.88
C MET A 178 2.43 -6.43 -2.56
N ASP A 179 3.46 -7.22 -2.23
CA ASP A 179 4.23 -7.04 -0.99
C ASP A 179 5.04 -5.74 -0.99
N ALA A 180 5.56 -5.32 -2.15
CA ALA A 180 6.26 -4.05 -2.30
C ALA A 180 5.30 -2.87 -2.02
N TRP A 181 4.07 -2.95 -2.52
CA TRP A 181 3.02 -1.98 -2.27
C TRP A 181 2.57 -1.94 -0.80
N ILE A 182 2.43 -3.11 -0.14
CA ILE A 182 2.14 -3.21 1.30
C ILE A 182 3.24 -2.53 2.12
N LYS A 183 4.51 -2.65 1.72
CA LYS A 183 5.61 -1.90 2.36
C LYS A 183 5.63 -0.40 2.00
N GLY A 184 4.90 0.01 0.98
CA GLY A 184 4.84 1.40 0.51
C GLY A 184 5.97 1.79 -0.44
N ILE A 185 6.63 0.81 -1.07
CA ILE A 185 7.65 0.98 -2.11
C ILE A 185 7.00 1.56 -3.36
N ARG A 186 7.68 2.52 -4.01
CA ARG A 186 7.20 3.17 -5.25
C ARG A 186 8.08 2.91 -6.47
N ARG A 187 9.34 2.51 -6.29
CA ARG A 187 10.26 2.10 -7.36
C ARG A 187 10.87 0.74 -7.05
N LEU A 188 10.83 -0.20 -7.98
CA LEU A 188 11.35 -1.55 -7.76
C LEU A 188 12.17 -1.99 -8.98
N THR A 189 13.40 -2.47 -8.78
CA THR A 189 14.16 -3.13 -9.84
C THR A 189 14.23 -4.63 -9.55
N VAL A 190 13.60 -5.44 -10.41
CA VAL A 190 13.63 -6.90 -10.31
C VAL A 190 14.77 -7.43 -11.17
N VAL A 191 15.66 -8.24 -10.59
CA VAL A 191 16.85 -8.74 -11.28
C VAL A 191 16.74 -10.24 -11.53
N TYR A 192 16.82 -10.61 -12.81
CA TYR A 192 16.84 -11.99 -13.31
C TYR A 192 18.28 -12.43 -13.60
N TYR A 193 18.54 -13.74 -13.61
CA TYR A 193 19.87 -14.29 -13.83
C TYR A 193 19.96 -14.92 -15.23
N ASP A 194 20.89 -14.42 -16.03
CA ASP A 194 21.27 -14.90 -17.38
C ASP A 194 20.20 -14.77 -18.48
N PHE A 195 18.91 -14.98 -18.19
CA PHE A 195 17.79 -14.71 -19.13
C PHE A 195 16.50 -14.27 -18.42
N MET A 196 15.52 -13.80 -19.19
CA MET A 196 14.14 -13.53 -18.76
C MET A 196 13.16 -13.98 -19.85
N GLU A 197 11.98 -14.47 -19.47
CA GLU A 197 10.89 -14.74 -20.41
C GLU A 197 9.97 -13.51 -20.61
N GLN A 198 9.43 -13.37 -21.82
CA GLN A 198 8.47 -12.32 -22.17
C GLN A 198 7.19 -12.40 -21.34
N SER A 199 6.72 -13.62 -21.02
CA SER A 199 5.59 -13.93 -20.14
C SER A 199 5.76 -13.28 -18.75
N VAL A 200 6.92 -13.50 -18.13
CA VAL A 200 7.31 -12.97 -16.82
C VAL A 200 7.39 -11.45 -16.84
N ALA A 201 7.97 -10.87 -17.89
CA ALA A 201 8.02 -9.43 -18.08
C ALA A 201 6.60 -8.82 -18.13
N ARG A 202 5.70 -9.38 -18.95
CA ARG A 202 4.31 -8.90 -19.05
C ARG A 202 3.58 -8.96 -17.70
N GLU A 203 3.69 -10.06 -16.94
CA GLU A 203 3.08 -10.15 -15.60
C GLU A 203 3.62 -9.06 -14.67
N LEU A 204 4.94 -8.85 -14.66
CA LEU A 204 5.60 -7.89 -13.79
C LEU A 204 5.15 -6.45 -14.10
N PHE A 205 5.19 -6.03 -15.37
CA PHE A 205 4.80 -4.69 -15.77
C PHE A 205 3.28 -4.45 -15.62
N ALA A 206 2.43 -5.42 -15.97
CA ALA A 206 0.99 -5.32 -15.73
C ALA A 206 0.67 -5.16 -14.24
N SER A 207 1.28 -6.00 -13.37
CA SER A 207 1.10 -5.91 -11.91
C SER A 207 1.55 -4.56 -11.35
N ALA A 208 2.69 -4.05 -11.85
CA ALA A 208 3.25 -2.76 -11.49
C ALA A 208 2.32 -1.59 -11.86
N GLN A 209 1.80 -1.61 -13.09
CA GLN A 209 0.84 -0.63 -13.60
C GLN A 209 -0.46 -0.65 -12.79
N ILE A 210 -0.97 -1.84 -12.44
CA ILE A 210 -2.19 -1.99 -11.63
C ILE A 210 -2.04 -1.24 -10.30
N LEU A 211 -0.96 -1.48 -9.54
CA LEU A 211 -0.76 -0.86 -8.21
C LEU A 211 -0.06 0.52 -8.22
N GLY A 212 0.36 1.02 -9.39
CA GLY A 212 1.06 2.30 -9.52
C GLY A 212 2.47 2.31 -8.94
N ILE A 213 3.20 1.19 -9.08
CA ILE A 213 4.64 1.08 -8.79
C ILE A 213 5.42 1.25 -10.09
N THR A 214 6.46 2.08 -10.09
CA THR A 214 7.40 2.15 -11.22
C THR A 214 8.36 0.96 -11.11
N VAL A 215 8.33 0.05 -12.09
CA VAL A 215 9.25 -1.09 -12.14
C VAL A 215 10.32 -0.88 -13.20
N SER A 216 11.49 -1.46 -12.95
CA SER A 216 12.53 -1.68 -13.95
C SER A 216 12.99 -3.13 -13.87
N VAL A 217 13.46 -3.67 -14.98
CA VAL A 217 14.07 -5.00 -15.02
C VAL A 217 15.59 -4.85 -15.10
N GLY A 218 16.31 -5.76 -14.46
CA GLY A 218 17.71 -6.04 -14.77
C GLY A 218 17.91 -7.52 -15.12
N ILE A 219 18.83 -7.81 -16.03
CA ILE A 219 19.34 -9.16 -16.29
C ILE A 219 20.81 -9.18 -15.90
N GLU A 220 21.15 -9.99 -14.90
CA GLU A 220 22.51 -10.16 -14.40
C GLU A 220 23.27 -11.14 -15.29
N TYR A 221 24.33 -10.63 -15.92
CA TYR A 221 25.31 -11.40 -16.69
C TYR A 221 26.65 -11.43 -15.97
N LYS A 222 27.41 -12.49 -16.24
CA LYS A 222 28.81 -12.62 -15.82
C LYS A 222 29.74 -12.34 -17.00
N ALA A 223 30.89 -11.73 -16.73
CA ALA A 223 31.99 -11.57 -17.69
C ALA A 223 33.30 -12.08 -17.07
N ARG A 224 34.15 -12.71 -17.88
CA ARG A 224 35.45 -13.25 -17.44
C ARG A 224 36.46 -12.11 -17.25
N PHE A 225 37.00 -11.99 -16.05
CA PHE A 225 38.03 -11.02 -15.67
C PHE A 225 39.19 -11.79 -15.02
N GLY A 226 40.17 -12.19 -15.85
CA GLY A 226 41.24 -13.09 -15.44
C GLY A 226 40.72 -14.50 -15.14
N ASP A 227 40.90 -14.91 -13.90
CA ASP A 227 40.57 -16.20 -13.29
C ASP A 227 39.23 -16.19 -12.51
N ARG A 228 38.49 -15.08 -12.53
CA ARG A 228 37.16 -14.96 -11.90
C ARG A 228 36.12 -14.35 -12.83
N PHE A 229 34.85 -14.42 -12.42
CA PHE A 229 33.75 -13.70 -13.07
C PHE A 229 33.41 -12.41 -12.33
N ILE A 230 33.10 -11.35 -13.08
CA ILE A 230 32.47 -10.13 -12.55
C ILE A 230 31.01 -10.06 -12.98
N LYS A 231 30.16 -9.45 -12.15
CA LYS A 231 28.71 -9.40 -12.34
C LYS A 231 28.27 -8.01 -12.84
N ILE A 232 27.59 -7.98 -13.99
CA ILE A 232 27.05 -6.76 -14.62
C ILE A 232 25.55 -6.96 -14.83
N VAL A 233 24.74 -6.06 -14.28
CA VAL A 233 23.28 -6.04 -14.52
C VAL A 233 22.97 -5.14 -15.72
N TRP A 234 22.35 -5.73 -16.74
CA TRP A 234 21.78 -5.05 -17.89
C TRP A 234 20.32 -4.68 -17.63
N GLY A 235 20.06 -3.40 -17.42
CA GLY A 235 18.72 -2.84 -17.38
C GLY A 235 18.32 -2.28 -18.74
N PRO A 236 17.52 -2.99 -19.56
CA PRO A 236 16.95 -2.40 -20.76
C PRO A 236 16.07 -1.20 -20.40
N ASP A 237 16.25 -0.08 -21.11
CA ASP A 237 15.41 1.10 -20.90
C ASP A 237 14.03 0.93 -21.55
N ALA A 238 13.09 1.77 -21.11
CA ALA A 238 11.81 2.03 -21.77
C ALA A 238 10.85 0.84 -21.96
N LEU A 239 11.01 -0.25 -21.21
CA LEU A 239 9.91 -1.23 -21.03
C LEU A 239 8.83 -0.61 -20.13
N GLN A 240 7.67 -0.26 -20.68
CA GLN A 240 6.53 0.27 -19.89
C GLN A 240 5.21 -0.45 -20.20
N ASN A 241 4.98 -0.85 -21.44
CA ASN A 241 3.73 -1.46 -21.91
C ASN A 241 4.00 -2.72 -22.77
N ASP A 242 2.93 -3.46 -23.11
CA ASP A 242 3.03 -4.68 -23.93
C ASP A 242 3.68 -4.43 -25.31
N PRO A 243 3.36 -3.37 -26.07
CA PRO A 243 4.12 -3.00 -27.28
C PRO A 243 5.64 -2.87 -27.07
N ASP A 244 6.09 -2.17 -26.02
CA ASP A 244 7.52 -2.01 -25.73
C ASP A 244 8.19 -3.36 -25.44
N ILE A 245 7.53 -4.19 -24.63
CA ILE A 245 7.99 -5.54 -24.26
C ILE A 245 8.07 -6.43 -25.50
N ASN A 246 7.08 -6.38 -26.37
CA ASN A 246 7.05 -7.15 -27.62
C ASN A 246 8.15 -6.66 -28.58
N GLY A 247 8.30 -5.35 -28.76
CA GLY A 247 9.34 -4.75 -29.60
C GLY A 247 10.76 -5.03 -29.10
N PHE A 248 10.96 -5.21 -27.80
CA PHE A 248 12.24 -5.63 -27.23
C PHE A 248 12.52 -7.12 -27.46
N PHE A 249 11.60 -8.01 -27.07
CA PHE A 249 11.81 -9.47 -27.16
C PHE A 249 11.78 -10.03 -28.60
N ASN A 250 11.23 -9.28 -29.57
CA ASN A 250 11.23 -9.68 -30.98
C ASN A 250 12.53 -9.33 -31.73
N GLN A 251 13.49 -8.66 -31.10
CA GLN A 251 14.79 -8.37 -31.73
C GLN A 251 15.67 -9.62 -31.74
N GLU A 252 16.19 -10.01 -32.91
CA GLU A 252 17.04 -11.20 -33.08
C GLU A 252 18.20 -11.25 -32.06
N ALA A 253 18.90 -10.12 -31.87
CA ALA A 253 20.01 -10.03 -30.94
C ALA A 253 19.59 -10.10 -29.45
N VAL A 254 18.33 -9.80 -29.11
CA VAL A 254 17.77 -10.06 -27.77
C VAL A 254 17.46 -11.54 -27.63
N GLN A 255 16.86 -12.16 -28.64
CA GLN A 255 16.54 -13.60 -28.65
C GLN A 255 17.79 -14.48 -28.52
N GLU A 256 18.86 -14.11 -29.23
CA GLU A 256 20.19 -14.71 -29.15
C GLU A 256 20.76 -14.64 -27.72
N LEU A 257 20.74 -13.46 -27.09
CA LEU A 257 21.18 -13.28 -25.70
C LEU A 257 20.33 -14.08 -24.70
N MET A 258 19.00 -14.15 -24.89
CA MET A 258 18.13 -14.97 -24.03
C MET A 258 18.38 -16.47 -24.22
N GLN A 259 18.75 -16.90 -25.44
CA GLN A 259 19.05 -18.30 -25.73
C GLN A 259 20.38 -18.73 -25.13
N GLN A 260 21.45 -17.94 -25.32
CA GLN A 260 22.74 -18.17 -24.66
C GLN A 260 22.62 -18.11 -23.12
N GLY A 261 21.71 -17.28 -22.59
CA GLY A 261 21.37 -17.26 -21.16
C GLY A 261 20.72 -18.56 -20.67
N ARG A 262 19.86 -19.20 -21.47
CA ARG A 262 19.28 -20.53 -21.17
C ARG A 262 20.33 -21.63 -21.17
N GLU A 263 21.35 -21.55 -22.03
CA GLU A 263 22.47 -22.49 -22.04
C GLU A 263 23.30 -22.40 -20.75
N ILE A 264 23.57 -21.18 -20.26
CA ILE A 264 24.25 -20.95 -18.96
C ILE A 264 23.44 -21.53 -17.79
N GLN A 265 22.13 -21.33 -17.78
CA GLN A 265 21.27 -21.92 -16.76
C GLN A 265 21.28 -23.45 -16.83
N THR A 266 21.19 -24.02 -18.03
CA THR A 266 21.32 -25.48 -18.24
C THR A 266 22.65 -26.03 -17.73
N HIS A 267 23.74 -25.28 -17.89
CA HIS A 267 25.05 -25.62 -17.32
C HIS A 267 25.03 -25.60 -15.78
N ARG A 268 24.43 -24.59 -15.15
CA ARG A 268 24.28 -24.55 -13.67
C ARG A 268 23.35 -25.64 -13.13
N THR A 269 22.32 -26.03 -13.87
CA THR A 269 21.42 -27.12 -13.48
C THR A 269 22.20 -28.44 -13.27
N LYS A 270 23.23 -28.71 -14.09
CA LYS A 270 24.13 -29.86 -13.89
C LYS A 270 24.90 -29.81 -12.58
N TYR A 271 25.34 -28.62 -12.16
CA TYR A 271 25.98 -28.45 -10.85
C TYR A 271 25.00 -28.75 -9.70
N VAL A 272 23.75 -28.30 -9.80
CA VAL A 272 22.72 -28.59 -8.78
C VAL A 272 22.44 -30.10 -8.66
N GLN A 273 22.45 -30.82 -9.79
CA GLN A 273 22.35 -32.28 -9.80
C GLN A 273 23.52 -32.93 -9.07
N ALA A 274 24.76 -32.61 -9.44
CA ALA A 274 25.96 -33.12 -8.78
C ALA A 274 26.03 -32.77 -7.28
N ALA A 275 25.59 -31.57 -6.90
CA ALA A 275 25.51 -31.15 -5.50
C ALA A 275 24.44 -31.93 -4.71
N THR A 276 23.33 -32.34 -5.37
CA THR A 276 22.33 -33.23 -4.75
C THR A 276 22.90 -34.62 -4.50
N GLU A 277 23.66 -35.16 -5.46
CA GLU A 277 24.36 -36.45 -5.32
C GLU A 277 25.40 -36.40 -4.20
N ALA A 278 26.29 -35.40 -4.19
CA ALA A 278 27.28 -35.21 -3.13
C ALA A 278 26.65 -34.99 -1.74
N PHE A 279 25.50 -34.30 -1.67
CA PHE A 279 24.75 -34.16 -0.42
C PHE A 279 24.25 -35.50 0.11
N ASN A 280 23.68 -36.36 -0.75
CA ASN A 280 23.23 -37.69 -0.35
C ASN A 280 24.39 -38.62 0.07
N ASP A 281 25.53 -38.55 -0.61
CA ASP A 281 26.68 -39.43 -0.38
C ASP A 281 27.54 -39.01 0.83
N ILE A 282 27.66 -37.71 1.11
CA ILE A 282 28.58 -37.15 2.11
C ILE A 282 27.80 -36.45 3.23
N HIS A 283 27.15 -35.34 2.90
CA HIS A 283 26.62 -34.40 3.90
C HIS A 283 25.46 -34.97 4.73
N ARG A 284 24.62 -35.80 4.12
CA ARG A 284 23.53 -36.55 4.80
C ARG A 284 24.05 -37.39 5.97
N LYS A 285 25.23 -38.03 5.81
CA LYS A 285 25.89 -38.83 6.86
C LYS A 285 26.48 -37.94 7.95
N SER A 286 27.02 -36.77 7.58
CA SER A 286 27.50 -35.77 8.56
C SER A 286 26.36 -35.27 9.44
N ILE A 287 25.19 -34.97 8.87
CA ILE A 287 24.01 -34.53 9.63
C ILE A 287 23.53 -35.63 10.59
N GLN A 288 23.53 -36.89 10.15
CA GLN A 288 23.19 -38.03 11.01
C GLN A 288 24.19 -38.19 12.19
N GLN A 289 25.48 -37.95 11.95
CA GLN A 289 26.52 -38.01 13.00
C GLN A 289 26.47 -36.83 13.98
N GLU A 290 26.23 -35.62 13.48
CA GLU A 290 26.24 -34.38 14.28
C GLU A 290 24.98 -34.21 15.12
N PHE A 291 23.80 -34.54 14.55
CA PHE A 291 22.48 -34.26 15.16
C PHE A 291 21.68 -35.52 15.56
N GLY A 292 22.13 -36.70 15.14
CA GLY A 292 21.39 -37.96 15.32
C GLY A 292 20.19 -38.14 14.37
N ILE A 293 20.10 -37.32 13.31
CA ILE A 293 18.92 -37.25 12.43
C ILE A 293 19.20 -37.95 11.10
N GLU A 294 18.52 -39.07 10.84
CA GLU A 294 18.59 -39.74 9.54
C GLU A 294 17.66 -39.07 8.53
N LEU A 295 18.21 -38.14 7.74
CA LEU A 295 17.50 -37.56 6.61
C LEU A 295 17.24 -38.62 5.52
N PRO A 296 16.06 -38.61 4.86
CA PRO A 296 15.80 -39.47 3.71
C PRO A 296 16.66 -39.06 2.50
N HIS A 297 16.77 -39.95 1.51
CA HIS A 297 17.46 -39.66 0.26
C HIS A 297 16.70 -38.60 -0.55
N ILE A 298 17.39 -37.54 -0.96
CA ILE A 298 16.80 -36.44 -1.74
C ILE A 298 16.87 -36.75 -3.24
N ASP A 299 15.73 -36.96 -3.90
CA ASP A 299 15.66 -37.05 -5.38
C ASP A 299 15.60 -35.65 -5.99
N TYR A 300 16.53 -35.35 -6.89
CA TYR A 300 16.52 -34.14 -7.70
C TYR A 300 15.19 -33.93 -8.46
N LYS A 301 14.47 -34.98 -8.84
CA LYS A 301 13.14 -34.87 -9.47
C LYS A 301 12.10 -34.24 -8.54
N ASP A 302 12.18 -34.47 -7.23
CA ASP A 302 11.25 -33.89 -6.26
C ASP A 302 11.61 -32.44 -5.95
N VAL A 303 12.90 -32.11 -5.91
CA VAL A 303 13.38 -30.72 -5.93
C VAL A 303 12.84 -29.98 -7.17
N ALA A 304 12.89 -30.62 -8.35
CA ALA A 304 12.37 -30.05 -9.59
C ALA A 304 10.84 -29.86 -9.59
N LYS A 305 10.06 -30.82 -9.07
CA LYS A 305 8.60 -30.67 -8.91
C LYS A 305 8.21 -29.55 -7.95
N THR A 306 9.04 -29.28 -6.93
CA THR A 306 8.81 -28.21 -5.94
C THR A 306 8.95 -26.80 -6.57
N ILE A 307 9.59 -26.70 -7.75
CA ILE A 307 9.79 -25.44 -8.47
C ILE A 307 8.66 -25.24 -9.49
N GLY A 308 7.63 -24.49 -9.11
CA GLY A 308 6.49 -24.23 -10.00
C GLY A 308 6.83 -23.38 -11.23
N THR A 309 7.78 -22.44 -11.12
CA THR A 309 8.27 -21.60 -12.23
C THR A 309 9.75 -21.29 -12.06
N GLY A 310 10.52 -21.28 -13.15
CA GLY A 310 11.98 -21.06 -13.14
C GLY A 310 12.81 -22.34 -13.19
N GLN A 311 14.13 -22.21 -13.02
CA GLN A 311 15.10 -23.32 -13.06
C GLN A 311 15.60 -23.71 -11.65
N PRO A 312 15.98 -24.98 -11.42
CA PRO A 312 16.62 -25.42 -10.19
C PRO A 312 17.89 -24.64 -9.86
N SER A 313 18.06 -24.34 -8.57
CA SER A 313 19.23 -23.61 -8.05
C SER A 313 19.61 -24.18 -6.69
N ILE A 314 20.82 -23.86 -6.22
CA ILE A 314 21.27 -24.25 -4.87
C ILE A 314 20.29 -23.76 -3.78
N PHE A 315 19.69 -22.58 -3.97
CA PHE A 315 18.66 -22.04 -3.08
C PHE A 315 17.32 -22.82 -3.13
N HIS A 316 17.04 -23.54 -4.22
CA HIS A 316 15.90 -24.46 -4.28
C HIS A 316 16.22 -25.78 -3.56
N LEU A 317 17.42 -26.32 -3.76
CA LEU A 317 17.89 -27.53 -3.10
C LEU A 317 17.95 -27.37 -1.56
N GLY A 318 18.59 -26.31 -1.07
CA GLY A 318 18.68 -26.04 0.39
C GLY A 318 17.31 -25.80 1.05
N ASN A 319 16.38 -25.17 0.33
CA ASN A 319 14.99 -25.02 0.76
C ASN A 319 14.30 -26.38 0.89
N HIS A 320 14.41 -27.22 -0.13
CA HIS A 320 13.75 -28.53 -0.15
C HIS A 320 14.32 -29.47 0.92
N ILE A 321 15.65 -29.46 1.12
CA ILE A 321 16.30 -30.17 2.23
C ILE A 321 15.74 -29.68 3.57
N HIS A 322 15.64 -28.36 3.78
CA HIS A 322 15.06 -27.80 5.01
C HIS A 322 13.60 -28.19 5.22
N GLU A 323 12.76 -28.14 4.18
CA GLU A 323 11.35 -28.54 4.23
C GLU A 323 11.16 -30.02 4.56
N VAL A 324 12.06 -30.89 4.09
CA VAL A 324 12.08 -32.33 4.42
C VAL A 324 12.66 -32.60 5.82
N ALA A 325 13.62 -31.78 6.27
CA ALA A 325 14.32 -31.96 7.54
C ALA A 325 13.55 -31.41 8.75
N LEU A 326 12.79 -30.32 8.59
CA LEU A 326 12.12 -29.63 9.69
C LEU A 326 11.18 -30.52 10.54
N PRO A 327 10.36 -31.44 9.98
CA PRO A 327 9.58 -32.38 10.79
C PRO A 327 10.46 -33.27 11.68
N LEU A 328 11.58 -33.75 11.14
CA LEU A 328 12.53 -34.60 11.86
C LEU A 328 13.30 -33.81 12.93
N PHE A 329 13.52 -32.50 12.71
CA PHE A 329 14.08 -31.60 13.73
C PHE A 329 13.10 -31.42 14.90
N ILE A 330 11.79 -31.30 14.62
CA ILE A 330 10.75 -31.22 15.65
C ILE A 330 10.70 -32.53 16.46
N ASP A 331 10.65 -33.69 15.80
CA ASP A 331 10.64 -35.00 16.46
C ASP A 331 11.88 -35.18 17.36
N ARG A 332 13.07 -34.84 16.86
CA ARG A 332 14.34 -34.91 17.62
C ARG A 332 14.34 -33.95 18.83
N VAL A 333 13.70 -32.79 18.72
CA VAL A 333 13.57 -31.84 19.83
C VAL A 333 12.62 -32.34 20.91
N GLU A 334 11.56 -33.07 20.57
CA GLU A 334 10.70 -33.73 21.57
C GLU A 334 11.45 -34.84 22.34
N GLU A 335 12.31 -35.61 21.68
CA GLU A 335 13.22 -36.55 22.36
C GLU A 335 14.16 -35.81 23.33
N LEU A 336 14.82 -34.74 22.87
CA LEU A 336 15.74 -33.94 23.67
C LEU A 336 15.03 -33.26 24.86
N LYS A 337 13.78 -32.82 24.73
CA LYS A 337 12.95 -32.33 25.85
C LYS A 337 12.70 -33.42 26.89
N ALA A 338 12.33 -34.62 26.45
CA ALA A 338 12.07 -35.76 27.33
C ALA A 338 13.34 -36.17 28.10
N GLU A 339 14.51 -36.07 27.48
CA GLU A 339 15.82 -36.25 28.11
C GLU A 339 16.15 -35.10 29.09
N TYR A 340 16.07 -33.85 28.65
CA TYR A 340 16.35 -32.64 29.44
C TYR A 340 15.61 -32.62 30.80
N SER A 341 14.36 -33.08 30.82
CA SER A 341 13.56 -33.18 32.05
C SER A 341 14.18 -34.11 33.12
N LYS A 342 14.91 -35.15 32.70
CA LYS A 342 15.46 -36.22 33.55
C LYS A 342 16.96 -36.06 33.85
N SER A 343 17.68 -35.29 33.05
CA SER A 343 19.14 -35.18 33.10
C SER A 343 19.68 -34.17 34.14
N ASP A 344 20.98 -34.28 34.42
CA ASP A 344 21.73 -33.39 35.30
C ASP A 344 22.09 -32.03 34.66
N TYR A 345 22.79 -31.15 35.39
CA TYR A 345 23.08 -29.80 34.94
C TYR A 345 23.98 -29.74 33.68
N ASP A 346 25.03 -30.56 33.64
CA ASP A 346 25.99 -30.55 32.53
C ASP A 346 25.38 -31.17 31.26
N THR A 347 24.60 -32.24 31.40
CA THR A 347 23.86 -32.84 30.29
C THR A 347 22.76 -31.89 29.78
N ARG A 348 22.07 -31.14 30.67
CA ARG A 348 21.13 -30.08 30.28
C ARG A 348 21.80 -28.97 29.50
N ALA A 349 22.99 -28.53 29.88
CA ALA A 349 23.76 -27.53 29.13
C ALA A 349 24.14 -28.06 27.72
N SER A 350 24.58 -29.31 27.63
CA SER A 350 24.87 -29.99 26.35
C SER A 350 23.63 -30.05 25.44
N ILE A 351 22.48 -30.47 25.97
CA ILE A 351 21.20 -30.51 25.25
C ILE A 351 20.77 -29.11 24.77
N ALA A 352 20.97 -28.07 25.59
CA ALA A 352 20.65 -26.70 25.21
C ALA A 352 21.51 -26.20 24.03
N MET A 353 22.82 -26.47 24.04
CA MET A 353 23.71 -26.13 22.92
C MET A 353 23.38 -26.93 21.64
N HIS A 354 22.99 -28.20 21.80
CA HIS A 354 22.56 -29.05 20.69
C HIS A 354 21.26 -28.55 20.06
N LEU A 355 20.31 -28.10 20.89
CA LEU A 355 19.05 -27.50 20.43
C LEU A 355 19.27 -26.12 19.79
N GLU A 356 20.14 -25.26 20.33
CA GLU A 356 20.50 -23.98 19.69
C GLU A 356 21.12 -24.23 18.30
N SER A 357 21.97 -25.26 18.18
CA SER A 357 22.56 -25.66 16.90
C SER A 357 21.50 -26.14 15.90
N LEU A 358 20.53 -26.96 16.33
CA LEU A 358 19.38 -27.40 15.51
C LEU A 358 18.43 -26.24 15.13
N ASP A 359 18.15 -25.32 16.04
CA ASP A 359 17.30 -24.15 15.77
C ASP A 359 17.96 -23.20 14.76
N SER A 360 19.29 -23.09 14.80
CA SER A 360 20.09 -22.30 13.87
C SER A 360 20.22 -22.94 12.46
N LEU A 361 19.88 -24.23 12.30
CA LEU A 361 20.04 -24.98 11.05
C LEU A 361 18.89 -24.67 10.07
N ASP A 362 18.78 -23.40 9.68
CA ASP A 362 17.86 -22.91 8.67
C ASP A 362 18.35 -23.17 7.24
N SER A 363 17.51 -22.89 6.24
CA SER A 363 17.87 -23.11 4.83
C SER A 363 19.08 -22.29 4.37
N ASP A 364 19.32 -21.08 4.88
CA ASP A 364 20.52 -20.29 4.53
C ASP A 364 21.78 -20.98 5.09
N THR A 365 21.68 -21.56 6.29
CA THR A 365 22.77 -22.29 6.97
C THR A 365 23.06 -23.64 6.32
N ILE A 366 22.03 -24.39 5.89
CA ILE A 366 22.19 -25.62 5.10
C ILE A 366 22.94 -25.34 3.78
N ILE A 367 22.61 -24.24 3.09
CA ILE A 367 23.32 -23.83 1.88
C ILE A 367 24.79 -23.54 2.21
N ALA A 368 25.05 -22.70 3.20
CA ALA A 368 26.40 -22.27 3.56
C ALA A 368 27.30 -23.40 4.08
N ARG A 369 26.76 -24.38 4.82
CA ARG A 369 27.53 -25.49 5.41
C ARG A 369 27.75 -26.69 4.48
N TYR A 370 26.88 -26.91 3.49
CA TYR A 370 26.88 -28.17 2.74
C TYR A 370 26.77 -28.03 1.21
N LEU A 371 26.25 -26.91 0.67
CA LEU A 371 25.90 -26.82 -0.76
C LEU A 371 26.71 -25.80 -1.56
N VAL A 372 27.53 -24.97 -0.91
CA VAL A 372 28.44 -24.05 -1.59
C VAL A 372 29.60 -24.80 -2.28
N PRO A 373 30.18 -24.25 -3.37
CA PRO A 373 31.29 -24.91 -4.09
C PRO A 373 32.53 -25.19 -3.24
N GLU A 374 32.81 -24.35 -2.25
CA GLU A 374 33.95 -24.49 -1.33
C GLU A 374 33.88 -25.78 -0.50
N GLU A 375 32.68 -26.19 -0.09
CA GLU A 375 32.41 -27.44 0.65
C GLU A 375 32.29 -28.66 -0.27
N ASN A 376 32.31 -28.45 -1.58
CA ASN A 376 32.16 -29.51 -2.60
C ASN A 376 33.29 -29.46 -3.65
N PRO A 377 34.59 -29.45 -3.26
CA PRO A 377 35.72 -29.16 -4.16
C PRO A 377 35.95 -30.19 -5.27
N LYS A 378 35.27 -31.34 -5.24
CA LYS A 378 35.28 -32.35 -6.30
C LYS A 378 34.34 -32.00 -7.47
N ILE A 379 33.43 -31.04 -7.29
CA ILE A 379 32.48 -30.58 -8.30
C ILE A 379 33.01 -29.28 -8.91
N PRO A 380 33.05 -29.12 -10.25
CA PRO A 380 33.50 -27.88 -10.88
C PRO A 380 32.68 -26.66 -10.42
N ASN A 381 33.34 -25.62 -9.93
CA ASN A 381 32.68 -24.42 -9.41
C ASN A 381 32.03 -23.58 -10.55
N PRO A 382 30.68 -23.40 -10.58
CA PRO A 382 29.98 -22.66 -11.62
C PRO A 382 30.08 -21.12 -11.48
N ASP A 383 30.71 -20.65 -10.41
CA ASP A 383 31.07 -19.25 -10.16
C ASP A 383 32.54 -18.92 -10.51
N SER A 384 33.32 -19.92 -10.98
CA SER A 384 34.68 -19.74 -11.52
C SER A 384 34.74 -20.06 -13.02
N PRO A 385 35.58 -19.37 -13.83
CA PRO A 385 35.79 -19.70 -15.24
C PRO A 385 36.43 -21.08 -15.41
N ALA A 386 35.95 -21.86 -16.38
CA ALA A 386 36.49 -23.17 -16.67
C ALA A 386 37.92 -23.09 -17.23
N THR A 387 38.77 -24.03 -16.80
CA THR A 387 40.17 -24.18 -17.25
C THR A 387 40.29 -24.94 -18.58
N ASP A 388 39.34 -25.83 -18.87
CA ASP A 388 39.25 -26.63 -20.10
C ASP A 388 38.53 -25.89 -21.26
N GLY A 389 37.98 -24.71 -20.99
CA GLY A 389 37.21 -23.94 -21.98
C GLY A 389 35.80 -24.47 -22.25
N SER A 390 35.25 -25.34 -21.40
CA SER A 390 33.87 -25.85 -21.48
C SER A 390 32.77 -24.78 -21.28
N ASP A 391 33.11 -23.61 -20.76
CA ASP A 391 32.21 -22.48 -20.53
C ASP A 391 31.33 -22.13 -21.76
N PRO A 392 30.01 -21.90 -21.58
CA PRO A 392 29.14 -21.27 -22.58
C PRO A 392 29.70 -19.95 -23.13
N GLU A 393 29.37 -19.61 -24.38
CA GLU A 393 29.95 -18.47 -25.12
C GLU A 393 29.86 -17.14 -24.35
N LEU A 394 28.71 -16.83 -23.76
CA LEU A 394 28.49 -15.58 -23.03
C LEU A 394 29.44 -15.42 -21.83
N LEU A 395 29.82 -16.53 -21.16
CA LEU A 395 30.77 -16.51 -20.03
C LEU A 395 32.22 -16.28 -20.47
N LYS A 396 32.57 -16.62 -21.72
CA LYS A 396 33.91 -16.38 -22.28
C LYS A 396 34.19 -14.91 -22.59
N LEU A 397 33.17 -14.04 -22.59
CA LEU A 397 33.31 -12.63 -22.91
C LEU A 397 34.00 -11.83 -21.80
N SER A 398 34.92 -10.95 -22.18
CA SER A 398 35.49 -9.95 -21.28
C SER A 398 34.48 -8.83 -20.95
N PRO A 399 34.66 -8.04 -19.88
CA PRO A 399 33.77 -6.93 -19.53
C PRO A 399 33.58 -5.92 -20.68
N ALA A 400 34.67 -5.60 -21.38
CA ALA A 400 34.62 -4.71 -22.54
C ALA A 400 33.80 -5.29 -23.71
N ALA A 401 33.91 -6.60 -23.97
CA ALA A 401 33.18 -7.29 -25.03
C ALA A 401 31.69 -7.44 -24.68
N LEU A 402 31.37 -7.88 -23.46
CA LEU A 402 29.99 -8.00 -22.96
C LEU A 402 29.28 -6.63 -22.98
N THR A 403 29.87 -5.61 -22.37
CA THR A 403 29.27 -4.26 -22.34
C THR A 403 29.12 -3.65 -23.74
N TYR A 404 29.99 -4.01 -24.70
CA TYR A 404 29.82 -3.63 -26.10
C TYR A 404 28.65 -4.36 -26.76
N ARG A 405 28.52 -5.69 -26.60
CA ARG A 405 27.39 -6.49 -27.14
C ARG A 405 26.06 -5.97 -26.60
N LEU A 406 25.95 -5.77 -25.28
CA LEU A 406 24.74 -5.22 -24.63
C LEU A 406 24.39 -3.80 -25.12
N ARG A 407 25.38 -2.92 -25.29
CA ARG A 407 25.18 -1.58 -25.85
C ARG A 407 24.86 -1.58 -27.34
N LYS A 408 25.24 -2.60 -28.10
CA LYS A 408 24.84 -2.78 -29.51
C LYS A 408 23.36 -3.13 -29.61
N VAL A 409 22.84 -3.94 -28.68
CA VAL A 409 21.42 -4.33 -28.63
C VAL A 409 20.53 -3.19 -28.12
N SER A 410 20.91 -2.53 -27.02
CA SER A 410 20.17 -1.37 -26.50
C SER A 410 21.14 -0.24 -26.16
N HIS A 411 21.20 0.76 -27.06
CA HIS A 411 22.15 1.87 -26.95
C HIS A 411 22.02 2.67 -25.65
N THR A 412 20.81 2.91 -25.15
CA THR A 412 20.59 3.73 -23.94
C THR A 412 20.75 2.93 -22.64
N SER A 413 20.54 1.60 -22.68
CA SER A 413 20.42 0.69 -21.53
C SER A 413 21.36 0.95 -20.35
N GLN A 414 20.83 0.73 -19.14
CA GLN A 414 21.58 0.91 -17.90
C GLN A 414 22.46 -0.30 -17.65
N LEU A 415 23.78 -0.09 -17.61
CA LEU A 415 24.73 -1.10 -17.16
C LEU A 415 25.15 -0.78 -15.73
N THR A 416 24.91 -1.71 -14.80
CA THR A 416 25.27 -1.58 -13.38
C THR A 416 26.36 -2.59 -13.05
N LEU A 417 27.49 -2.12 -12.53
CA LEU A 417 28.55 -2.99 -11.99
C LEU A 417 28.22 -3.34 -10.53
N ILE A 418 28.23 -4.63 -10.20
CA ILE A 418 28.04 -5.12 -8.84
C ILE A 418 29.39 -5.14 -8.14
N LEU A 419 29.53 -4.41 -7.03
CA LEU A 419 30.81 -4.23 -6.35
C LEU A 419 31.11 -5.28 -5.25
N SER A 420 30.18 -6.21 -4.95
CA SER A 420 30.26 -7.10 -3.78
C SER A 420 31.59 -7.86 -3.66
N GLU A 421 32.10 -8.37 -4.78
CA GLU A 421 33.31 -9.22 -4.87
C GLU A 421 34.45 -8.52 -5.65
N LEU A 422 34.40 -7.18 -5.73
CA LEU A 422 35.40 -6.37 -6.42
C LEU A 422 36.15 -5.47 -5.45
N ASP A 423 37.46 -5.36 -5.69
CA ASP A 423 38.32 -4.35 -5.10
C ASP A 423 38.31 -3.06 -5.92
N LEU A 424 38.85 -2.00 -5.33
CA LEU A 424 38.83 -0.66 -5.95
C LEU A 424 39.66 -0.63 -7.24
N SER A 425 40.77 -1.35 -7.27
CA SER A 425 41.63 -1.56 -8.44
C SER A 425 40.87 -2.23 -9.58
N ASP A 426 40.11 -3.29 -9.29
CA ASP A 426 39.30 -4.02 -10.28
C ASP A 426 38.26 -3.10 -10.93
N ALA A 427 37.56 -2.31 -10.11
CA ALA A 427 36.58 -1.36 -10.61
C ALA A 427 37.23 -0.28 -11.49
N ILE A 428 38.45 0.18 -11.20
CA ILE A 428 39.19 1.12 -12.05
C ILE A 428 39.55 0.48 -13.40
N GLU A 429 40.11 -0.74 -13.40
CA GLU A 429 40.43 -1.49 -14.62
C GLU A 429 39.18 -1.72 -15.49
N VAL A 430 38.10 -2.21 -14.88
CA VAL A 430 36.83 -2.50 -15.58
C VAL A 430 36.17 -1.23 -16.12
N LEU A 431 36.15 -0.12 -15.38
CA LEU A 431 35.60 1.15 -15.87
C LEU A 431 36.37 1.67 -17.11
N TYR A 432 37.70 1.56 -17.10
CA TYR A 432 38.58 1.99 -18.18
C TYR A 432 38.40 1.11 -19.43
N ASP A 433 38.46 -0.22 -19.28
CA ASP A 433 38.24 -1.20 -20.35
C ASP A 433 36.86 -1.05 -21.00
N CYS A 434 35.82 -0.79 -20.20
CA CYS A 434 34.45 -0.59 -20.67
C CYS A 434 34.22 0.78 -21.33
N LYS A 435 35.21 1.68 -21.36
CA LYS A 435 35.18 2.97 -22.06
C LYS A 435 33.92 3.81 -21.78
N GLY A 436 33.54 3.95 -20.51
CA GLY A 436 32.37 4.72 -20.09
C GLY A 436 31.00 4.06 -20.26
N ARG A 437 30.92 2.80 -20.73
CA ARG A 437 29.63 2.11 -20.94
C ARG A 437 28.90 1.76 -19.64
N ILE A 438 29.64 1.57 -18.54
CA ILE A 438 29.08 1.32 -17.20
C ILE A 438 28.47 2.61 -16.68
N SER A 439 27.22 2.55 -16.24
CA SER A 439 26.40 3.74 -15.92
C SER A 439 26.05 3.87 -14.44
N HIS A 440 26.08 2.74 -13.71
CA HIS A 440 25.72 2.66 -12.30
C HIS A 440 26.67 1.74 -11.53
N PHE A 441 26.80 2.00 -10.24
CA PHE A 441 27.39 1.10 -9.25
C PHE A 441 26.32 0.61 -8.29
N GLU A 442 26.23 -0.71 -8.06
CA GLU A 442 25.56 -1.26 -6.89
C GLU A 442 26.54 -1.20 -5.71
N VAL A 443 26.39 -0.18 -4.86
CA VAL A 443 27.31 0.08 -3.74
C VAL A 443 26.87 -0.65 -2.46
N PHE A 444 25.57 -0.96 -2.34
CA PHE A 444 25.00 -1.62 -1.16
C PHE A 444 24.04 -2.74 -1.53
N ASN A 445 24.19 -3.84 -0.81
CA ASN A 445 23.24 -4.94 -0.71
C ASN A 445 23.01 -5.22 0.79
N SER A 446 21.77 -5.20 1.27
CA SER A 446 21.52 -5.36 2.71
C SER A 446 21.83 -6.76 3.27
N LYS A 447 21.94 -7.78 2.41
CA LYS A 447 22.31 -9.14 2.86
C LYS A 447 23.79 -9.28 3.26
N SER A 448 24.65 -8.41 2.76
CA SER A 448 26.10 -8.41 3.06
C SER A 448 26.52 -7.20 3.88
N LEU A 449 25.60 -6.58 4.62
CA LEU A 449 25.86 -5.35 5.36
C LEU A 449 26.54 -5.61 6.72
N THR A 450 27.84 -5.93 6.70
CA THR A 450 28.68 -5.87 7.90
C THR A 450 29.35 -4.50 8.03
N GLU A 451 29.73 -4.09 9.25
CA GLU A 451 30.44 -2.81 9.46
C GLU A 451 31.78 -2.78 8.69
N PHE A 452 32.44 -3.93 8.58
CA PHE A 452 33.64 -4.12 7.76
C PHE A 452 33.39 -3.81 6.27
N ILE A 453 32.35 -4.39 5.69
CA ILE A 453 31.99 -4.15 4.28
C ILE A 453 31.60 -2.69 4.06
N VAL A 454 30.89 -2.05 4.98
CA VAL A 454 30.60 -0.59 4.91
C VAL A 454 31.89 0.23 4.80
N ARG A 455 32.91 -0.07 5.61
CA ARG A 455 34.20 0.64 5.56
C ARG A 455 34.88 0.45 4.20
N GLN A 456 34.85 -0.76 3.63
CA GLN A 456 35.38 -1.07 2.29
C GLN A 456 34.62 -0.38 1.12
N ARG A 457 33.37 0.08 1.29
CA ARG A 457 32.63 0.79 0.22
C ARG A 457 32.88 2.30 0.14
N LYS A 458 33.55 2.90 1.14
CA LYS A 458 33.91 4.33 1.14
C LYS A 458 34.81 4.75 -0.05
N PRO A 459 35.87 3.98 -0.43
CA PRO A 459 36.73 4.34 -1.58
C PRO A 459 36.00 4.36 -2.92
N PHE A 460 35.05 3.45 -3.16
CA PHE A 460 34.23 3.44 -4.38
C PHE A 460 33.37 4.70 -4.51
N SER A 461 32.83 5.20 -3.40
CA SER A 461 32.09 6.47 -3.35
C SER A 461 33.00 7.66 -3.67
N LEU A 462 34.27 7.63 -3.24
CA LEU A 462 35.27 8.64 -3.58
C LEU A 462 35.66 8.58 -5.06
N LEU A 463 35.85 7.38 -5.63
CA LEU A 463 36.11 7.17 -7.06
C LEU A 463 34.94 7.72 -7.90
N GLN A 464 33.71 7.31 -7.61
CA GLN A 464 32.49 7.81 -8.26
C GLN A 464 32.40 9.34 -8.20
N LYS A 465 32.64 9.93 -7.03
CA LYS A 465 32.67 11.40 -6.85
C LYS A 465 33.75 12.05 -7.70
N SER A 466 34.98 11.50 -7.71
CA SER A 466 36.10 12.06 -8.46
C SER A 466 35.88 12.04 -9.98
N LEU A 467 35.24 10.99 -10.51
CA LEU A 467 34.85 10.90 -11.92
C LEU A 467 33.75 11.93 -12.25
N ASN A 468 32.69 11.98 -11.43
CA ASN A 468 31.53 12.84 -11.68
C ASN A 468 31.84 14.34 -11.54
N GLU A 469 32.67 14.72 -10.57
CA GLU A 469 33.11 16.11 -10.34
C GLU A 469 34.37 16.47 -11.15
N GLN A 470 34.85 15.56 -12.01
CA GLN A 470 36.06 15.72 -12.85
C GLN A 470 37.33 16.07 -12.03
N ASN A 471 37.44 15.55 -10.81
CA ASN A 471 38.51 15.85 -9.86
C ASN A 471 39.76 14.98 -10.12
N ALA A 472 40.59 15.45 -11.05
CA ALA A 472 41.84 14.80 -11.46
C ALA A 472 42.81 14.51 -10.29
N VAL A 473 42.94 15.41 -9.32
CA VAL A 473 43.88 15.26 -8.19
C VAL A 473 43.46 14.09 -7.30
N THR A 474 42.17 14.00 -6.97
CA THR A 474 41.62 12.92 -6.17
C THR A 474 41.73 11.59 -6.89
N LEU A 475 41.39 11.54 -8.19
CA LEU A 475 41.48 10.32 -8.99
C LEU A 475 42.93 9.79 -9.08
N LYS A 476 43.91 10.66 -9.36
CA LYS A 476 45.34 10.28 -9.37
C LYS A 476 45.79 9.71 -8.04
N ARG A 477 45.38 10.32 -6.91
CA ARG A 477 45.72 9.82 -5.57
C ARG A 477 45.12 8.44 -5.33
N THR A 478 43.84 8.24 -5.65
CA THR A 478 43.18 6.93 -5.52
C THR A 478 43.89 5.85 -6.33
N ILE A 479 44.23 6.11 -7.60
CA ILE A 479 44.94 5.14 -8.45
C ILE A 479 46.33 4.82 -7.89
N ARG A 480 47.09 5.83 -7.43
CA ARG A 480 48.40 5.61 -6.78
C ARG A 480 48.32 4.74 -5.53
N GLN A 481 47.33 4.99 -4.68
CA GLN A 481 47.10 4.17 -3.48
C GLN A 481 46.80 2.70 -3.83
N CYS A 482 46.05 2.43 -4.90
CA CYS A 482 45.85 1.05 -5.38
C CYS A 482 47.14 0.42 -5.93
N ILE A 483 48.01 1.19 -6.61
CA ILE A 483 49.31 0.70 -7.10
C ILE A 483 50.23 0.36 -5.91
N GLU A 484 50.32 1.26 -4.93
CA GLU A 484 51.09 1.06 -3.69
C GLU A 484 50.65 -0.23 -2.98
N GLN A 485 49.35 -0.39 -2.70
CA GLN A 485 48.77 -1.58 -2.06
C GLN A 485 49.05 -2.89 -2.79
N ILE A 486 48.91 -2.92 -4.12
CA ILE A 486 49.17 -4.14 -4.90
C ILE A 486 50.68 -4.46 -4.95
N THR A 487 51.54 -3.45 -4.91
CA THR A 487 53.00 -3.66 -4.93
C THR A 487 53.51 -4.29 -3.63
N GLU A 488 52.76 -4.18 -2.52
CA GLU A 488 53.10 -4.81 -1.23
C GLU A 488 52.86 -6.34 -1.21
N GLU A 489 52.13 -6.91 -2.18
CA GLU A 489 51.77 -8.35 -2.19
C GLU A 489 52.87 -9.27 -2.79
N ASP A 490 53.91 -8.70 -3.41
CA ASP A 490 55.11 -9.38 -3.97
C ASP A 490 54.85 -10.67 -4.80
N THR A 491 53.78 -10.67 -5.61
CA THR A 491 53.47 -11.76 -6.56
C THR A 491 53.68 -11.35 -8.03
N PRO A 492 53.91 -12.32 -8.95
CA PRO A 492 53.97 -12.04 -10.39
C PRO A 492 52.65 -11.44 -10.94
N GLN A 493 51.49 -11.92 -10.46
CA GLN A 493 50.18 -11.37 -10.81
C GLN A 493 50.02 -9.93 -10.33
N ALA A 494 50.41 -9.63 -9.09
CA ALA A 494 50.40 -8.26 -8.56
C ALA A 494 51.30 -7.32 -9.39
N THR A 495 52.47 -7.79 -9.80
CA THR A 495 53.41 -7.02 -10.65
C THR A 495 52.79 -6.61 -11.98
N ASP A 496 52.11 -7.52 -12.67
CA ASP A 496 51.46 -7.20 -13.96
C ASP A 496 50.19 -6.34 -13.79
N ARG A 497 49.44 -6.51 -12.70
CA ARG A 497 48.34 -5.61 -12.35
C ARG A 497 48.82 -4.19 -12.02
N ALA A 498 49.94 -4.06 -11.30
CA ALA A 498 50.55 -2.76 -11.01
C ALA A 498 50.98 -2.04 -12.30
N LYS A 499 51.63 -2.74 -13.25
CA LYS A 499 51.93 -2.19 -14.60
C LYS A 499 50.66 -1.70 -15.31
N ARG A 500 49.57 -2.47 -15.23
CA ARG A 500 48.29 -2.11 -15.87
C ARG A 500 47.66 -0.86 -15.25
N LEU A 501 47.68 -0.74 -13.92
CA LEU A 501 47.22 0.46 -13.22
C LEU A 501 48.15 1.67 -13.48
N MET A 502 49.46 1.47 -13.66
CA MET A 502 50.38 2.55 -14.10
C MET A 502 50.04 3.04 -15.51
N ALA A 503 49.66 2.15 -16.44
CA ALA A 503 49.16 2.56 -17.76
C ALA A 503 47.82 3.32 -17.67
N ILE A 504 46.90 2.90 -16.81
CA ILE A 504 45.65 3.66 -16.54
C ILE A 504 45.96 4.99 -15.86
N LEU A 505 47.00 5.08 -15.01
CA LEU A 505 47.43 6.33 -14.39
C LEU A 505 48.04 7.32 -15.41
N SER A 506 48.70 6.82 -16.47
CA SER A 506 49.24 7.68 -17.53
C SER A 506 48.12 8.25 -18.41
N ASP A 507 47.07 7.46 -18.73
CA ASP A 507 45.86 7.93 -19.43
C ASP A 507 44.60 8.03 -18.56
N PHE A 508 44.77 8.49 -17.31
CA PHE A 508 43.64 8.76 -16.41
C PHE A 508 42.70 9.86 -16.98
N SER A 509 43.18 10.63 -17.96
CA SER A 509 42.44 11.69 -18.64
C SER A 509 41.32 11.15 -19.53
N ALA A 510 41.53 10.01 -20.20
CA ALA A 510 40.48 9.33 -20.95
C ALA A 510 39.37 8.85 -20.02
N LEU A 511 39.72 8.28 -18.86
CA LEU A 511 38.75 7.83 -17.86
C LEU A 511 37.88 8.98 -17.33
N LEU A 512 38.45 10.17 -17.07
CA LEU A 512 37.67 11.36 -16.71
C LEU A 512 36.73 11.79 -17.85
N ASN A 513 37.24 11.90 -19.07
CA ASN A 513 36.45 12.37 -20.21
C ASN A 513 35.27 11.44 -20.54
N GLN A 514 35.41 10.13 -20.33
CA GLN A 514 34.32 9.14 -20.49
C GLN A 514 33.11 9.44 -19.59
N TYR A 515 33.31 9.93 -18.37
CA TYR A 515 32.24 10.21 -17.39
C TYR A 515 31.78 11.68 -17.36
N LYS A 516 32.37 12.55 -18.19
CA LYS A 516 32.13 14.01 -18.19
C LYS A 516 30.69 14.41 -18.55
N ARG A 517 29.99 13.64 -19.39
CA ARG A 517 28.61 13.90 -19.84
C ARG A 517 27.58 12.98 -19.19
N THR A 518 27.98 11.74 -18.91
CA THR A 518 27.14 10.68 -18.34
C THR A 518 27.71 10.29 -16.97
N PRO A 519 27.30 10.97 -15.87
CA PRO A 519 27.85 10.71 -14.55
C PRO A 519 27.44 9.32 -14.06
N LEU A 520 28.39 8.64 -13.42
CA LEU A 520 28.24 7.33 -12.80
C LEU A 520 27.29 7.44 -11.60
N ARG A 521 26.19 6.68 -11.60
CA ARG A 521 25.12 6.75 -10.59
C ARG A 521 25.20 5.60 -9.57
N THR A 522 24.41 5.69 -8.50
CA THR A 522 24.37 4.71 -7.41
C THR A 522 23.04 3.96 -7.40
N LYS A 523 23.10 2.64 -7.20
CA LYS A 523 22.00 1.71 -7.00
C LYS A 523 22.13 1.09 -5.59
N ILE A 524 21.01 0.94 -4.86
CA ILE A 524 20.97 0.38 -3.49
C ILE A 524 19.86 -0.68 -3.43
N GLY A 525 20.26 -1.95 -3.32
CA GLY A 525 19.35 -3.09 -3.33
C GLY A 525 19.29 -3.83 -2.00
N SER A 526 18.22 -4.57 -1.75
CA SER A 526 18.15 -5.45 -0.56
C SER A 526 18.64 -6.88 -0.83
N GLY A 527 18.69 -7.31 -2.09
CA GLY A 527 18.94 -8.71 -2.46
C GLY A 527 17.85 -9.67 -1.95
N SER A 528 16.68 -9.14 -1.56
CA SER A 528 15.61 -9.89 -0.92
C SER A 528 15.04 -10.98 -1.85
N THR A 529 15.23 -12.23 -1.43
CA THR A 529 14.59 -13.43 -2.00
C THR A 529 13.30 -13.80 -1.26
N GLY A 530 13.06 -13.19 -0.09
CA GLY A 530 11.97 -13.53 0.81
C GLY A 530 12.07 -14.90 1.49
N ARG A 531 13.22 -15.59 1.36
CA ARG A 531 13.54 -16.89 1.97
C ARG A 531 14.36 -16.76 3.26
N SER A 532 15.35 -15.85 3.24
CA SER A 532 16.26 -15.58 4.36
C SER A 532 15.55 -15.02 5.59
N THR A 533 15.82 -15.63 6.75
CA THR A 533 15.54 -15.19 8.13
C THR A 533 16.50 -14.07 8.54
N ARG A 534 17.79 -14.26 8.22
CA ARG A 534 18.96 -13.49 8.69
C ARG A 534 19.07 -12.06 8.14
N SER A 535 18.15 -11.62 7.28
CA SER A 535 18.23 -10.33 6.58
C SER A 535 16.93 -9.53 6.60
N HIS A 536 17.05 -8.20 6.57
CA HIS A 536 15.90 -7.30 6.44
C HIS A 536 15.10 -7.60 5.15
N GLY A 537 13.77 -7.53 5.24
CA GLY A 537 12.92 -7.64 4.07
C GLY A 537 13.11 -6.47 3.08
N MET A 538 12.71 -6.68 1.81
CA MET A 538 12.89 -5.68 0.74
C MET A 538 12.41 -4.25 1.06
N GLY A 539 13.11 -3.27 0.48
CA GLY A 539 12.72 -1.88 0.42
C GLY A 539 13.49 -0.94 1.33
N PHE A 540 13.68 0.29 0.85
CA PHE A 540 14.26 1.41 1.57
C PHE A 540 13.36 2.65 1.47
N ALA A 541 13.50 3.57 2.42
CA ALA A 541 12.81 4.86 2.44
C ALA A 541 13.77 5.99 2.79
N VAL A 542 13.67 7.12 2.07
CA VAL A 542 14.33 8.37 2.49
C VAL A 542 13.45 9.06 3.53
N VAL A 543 13.95 9.15 4.76
CA VAL A 543 13.21 9.59 5.96
C VAL A 543 12.58 10.97 5.77
N ASP A 544 13.29 11.90 5.14
CA ASP A 544 12.83 13.28 4.93
C ASP A 544 11.55 13.38 4.07
N THR A 545 11.27 12.35 3.27
CA THR A 545 10.08 12.28 2.41
C THR A 545 8.86 11.63 3.09
N LEU A 546 9.03 11.15 4.32
CA LEU A 546 7.97 10.53 5.15
C LEU A 546 7.25 11.58 6.01
N PRO A 547 6.02 11.30 6.50
CA PRO A 547 5.31 12.17 7.43
C PRO A 547 6.13 12.42 8.71
N PHE A 548 6.09 13.64 9.24
CA PHE A 548 6.84 14.06 10.44
C PHE A 548 6.71 13.10 11.64
N ARG A 549 5.54 12.49 11.84
CA ARG A 549 5.33 11.48 12.90
C ARG A 549 6.18 10.23 12.68
N THR A 550 6.25 9.74 11.45
CA THR A 550 7.09 8.62 11.03
C THR A 550 8.57 8.96 11.21
N GLN A 551 8.99 10.17 10.85
CA GLN A 551 10.36 10.65 11.09
C GLN A 551 10.72 10.62 12.59
N GLN A 552 9.83 11.12 13.45
CA GLN A 552 9.99 11.11 14.90
C GLN A 552 9.97 9.70 15.50
N GLU A 553 9.25 8.75 14.89
CA GLU A 553 9.27 7.35 15.29
C GLU A 553 10.62 6.69 14.93
N ILE A 554 11.12 6.92 13.71
CA ILE A 554 12.40 6.37 13.23
C ILE A 554 13.57 6.87 14.07
N ARG A 555 13.61 8.18 14.40
CA ARG A 555 14.61 8.78 15.29
C ARG A 555 14.65 8.20 16.71
N LYS A 556 13.61 7.45 17.12
CA LYS A 556 13.51 6.79 18.44
C LYS A 556 13.81 5.29 18.40
N ARG A 557 14.08 4.71 17.21
CA ARG A 557 14.47 3.31 17.09
C ARG A 557 15.97 3.15 17.39
N SER A 558 16.35 1.96 17.87
CA SER A 558 17.75 1.61 18.14
C SER A 558 18.64 1.84 16.92
N THR A 559 19.85 2.34 17.14
CA THR A 559 20.88 2.61 16.13
C THR A 559 21.56 1.34 15.58
N THR A 560 21.31 0.16 16.17
CA THR A 560 21.96 -1.11 15.81
C THR A 560 21.70 -1.57 14.37
N ASN A 561 20.63 -1.09 13.73
CA ASN A 561 20.17 -1.57 12.41
C ASN A 561 20.23 -0.46 11.34
N CYS A 562 21.18 0.47 11.46
CA CYS A 562 21.23 1.67 10.64
C CYS A 562 21.99 1.50 9.33
N ILE A 563 21.46 2.09 8.26
CA ILE A 563 22.12 2.14 6.96
C ILE A 563 22.92 3.45 6.89
N PRO A 564 24.25 3.41 6.64
CA PRO A 564 25.12 4.59 6.60
C PRO A 564 25.06 5.28 5.24
N VAL A 565 23.83 5.51 4.73
CA VAL A 565 23.58 6.11 3.43
C VAL A 565 22.57 7.24 3.57
N SER A 566 22.91 8.39 3.01
CA SER A 566 22.01 9.54 2.90
C SER A 566 21.65 9.84 1.45
N GLY A 567 20.35 9.91 1.16
CA GLY A 567 19.78 10.40 -0.08
C GLY A 567 19.41 11.88 0.02
N ILE A 568 20.03 12.73 -0.80
CA ILE A 568 19.71 14.16 -0.85
C ILE A 568 18.43 14.35 -1.66
N ALA A 569 17.33 14.59 -0.96
CA ALA A 569 16.01 14.84 -1.54
C ALA A 569 15.73 16.35 -1.68
N SER A 570 15.18 16.75 -2.82
CA SER A 570 14.64 18.09 -3.09
C SER A 570 13.14 18.00 -3.36
N GLN A 571 12.38 19.00 -2.91
CA GLN A 571 10.94 19.08 -3.12
C GLN A 571 10.61 20.13 -4.19
N SER A 572 9.85 19.74 -5.21
CA SER A 572 9.23 20.67 -6.15
C SER A 572 7.76 20.88 -5.78
N ILE A 573 7.32 22.13 -5.80
CA ILE A 573 5.95 22.54 -5.47
C ILE A 573 5.35 23.20 -6.71
N GLU A 574 4.45 22.48 -7.37
CA GLU A 574 3.73 22.95 -8.55
C GLU A 574 2.42 23.63 -8.12
N PHE A 575 2.22 24.89 -8.50
CA PHE A 575 0.97 25.62 -8.29
C PHE A 575 0.16 25.63 -9.59
N ILE A 576 -0.99 24.94 -9.58
CA ILE A 576 -1.88 24.78 -10.72
C ILE A 576 -3.07 25.75 -10.54
N PRO A 577 -3.28 26.72 -11.46
CA PRO A 577 -4.42 27.62 -11.37
C PRO A 577 -5.74 26.86 -11.62
N PRO A 578 -6.86 27.32 -11.04
CA PRO A 578 -8.17 26.74 -11.33
C PRO A 578 -8.48 26.82 -12.84
N ARG A 579 -8.94 25.72 -13.43
CA ARG A 579 -9.42 25.68 -14.83
C ARG A 579 -10.61 26.63 -15.00
N ASN A 580 -10.71 27.28 -16.16
CA ASN A 580 -11.86 28.12 -16.49
C ASN A 580 -13.16 27.29 -16.45
N ARG A 581 -14.03 27.56 -15.47
CA ARG A 581 -15.47 27.29 -15.53
C ARG A 581 -16.20 28.63 -15.42
N LEU A 582 -17.38 28.72 -16.02
CA LEU A 582 -18.14 29.94 -16.42
C LEU A 582 -18.54 30.97 -15.32
N VAL A 583 -17.99 30.91 -14.10
CA VAL A 583 -18.42 31.76 -12.98
C VAL A 583 -17.52 32.99 -12.82
N ARG A 584 -18.15 34.18 -12.87
CA ARG A 584 -17.51 35.51 -12.78
C ARG A 584 -16.61 35.71 -11.55
N SER A 585 -16.81 34.97 -10.46
CA SER A 585 -15.97 35.03 -9.24
C SER A 585 -14.59 34.36 -9.37
N MET A 586 -14.37 33.51 -10.39
CA MET A 586 -13.09 32.82 -10.57
C MET A 586 -11.99 33.68 -11.21
N SER A 587 -12.32 34.80 -11.85
CA SER A 587 -11.32 35.76 -12.37
C SER A 587 -10.47 36.32 -11.23
N LEU A 588 -11.12 36.68 -10.12
CA LEU A 588 -10.48 37.19 -8.91
C LEU A 588 -9.67 36.06 -8.24
N ALA A 589 -10.21 34.84 -8.11
CA ALA A 589 -9.45 33.69 -7.60
C ALA A 589 -8.19 33.35 -8.42
N LYS A 590 -8.24 33.54 -9.76
CA LYS A 590 -7.10 33.36 -10.67
C LYS A 590 -6.05 34.45 -10.44
N ALA A 591 -6.45 35.72 -10.30
CA ALA A 591 -5.54 36.81 -9.93
C ALA A 591 -4.87 36.58 -8.56
N LEU A 592 -5.63 36.16 -7.54
CA LEU A 592 -5.09 35.79 -6.22
C LEU A 592 -4.13 34.58 -6.28
N CYS A 593 -4.37 33.61 -7.18
CA CYS A 593 -3.45 32.49 -7.41
C CYS A 593 -2.09 32.93 -7.99
N HIS A 594 -1.98 34.12 -8.58
CA HIS A 594 -0.69 34.69 -8.96
C HIS A 594 0.01 35.45 -7.81
N MET A 595 -0.66 35.80 -6.70
CA MET A 595 -0.07 36.53 -5.57
C MET A 595 0.70 35.60 -4.61
N PRO A 596 2.01 35.82 -4.33
CA PRO A 596 2.86 34.89 -3.57
C PRO A 596 2.31 34.39 -2.22
N GLY A 597 1.62 35.23 -1.45
CA GLY A 597 1.05 34.86 -0.15
C GLY A 597 -0.29 34.11 -0.20
N LEU A 598 -1.01 34.15 -1.33
CA LEU A 598 -2.35 33.56 -1.45
C LEU A 598 -2.38 32.30 -2.32
N ARG A 599 -1.31 32.00 -3.08
CA ARG A 599 -1.22 30.82 -3.95
C ARG A 599 -1.60 29.51 -3.26
N GLY A 600 -1.16 29.31 -2.01
CA GLY A 600 -1.47 28.10 -1.23
C GLY A 600 -2.94 27.95 -0.79
N LEU A 601 -3.74 29.01 -0.91
CA LEU A 601 -5.18 29.00 -0.61
C LEU A 601 -6.05 28.91 -1.87
N THR A 602 -5.60 29.49 -2.99
CA THR A 602 -6.40 29.65 -4.21
C THR A 602 -5.96 28.78 -5.39
N CYS A 603 -4.70 28.31 -5.43
CA CYS A 603 -4.22 27.36 -6.43
C CYS A 603 -4.34 25.92 -5.92
N ALA A 604 -4.54 24.95 -6.82
CA ALA A 604 -4.28 23.55 -6.49
C ALA A 604 -2.75 23.35 -6.40
N THR A 605 -2.28 22.73 -5.32
CA THR A 605 -0.83 22.53 -5.09
C THR A 605 -0.48 21.06 -5.27
N ARG A 606 0.62 20.75 -5.97
CA ARG A 606 1.15 19.40 -6.16
C ARG A 606 2.60 19.34 -5.72
N HIS A 607 2.89 18.46 -4.76
CA HIS A 607 4.23 18.23 -4.23
C HIS A 607 4.88 17.01 -4.90
N ARG A 608 6.10 17.15 -5.43
CA ARG A 608 6.92 16.01 -5.87
C ARG A 608 8.27 16.03 -5.18
N TRP A 609 8.86 14.85 -5.01
CA TRP A 609 10.19 14.66 -4.44
C TRP A 609 11.13 14.11 -5.50
N HIS A 610 12.34 14.66 -5.56
CA HIS A 610 13.41 14.26 -6.46
C HIS A 610 14.67 13.95 -5.65
N ILE A 611 15.36 12.85 -5.94
CA ILE A 611 16.67 12.57 -5.34
C ILE A 611 17.76 13.03 -6.30
N ALA A 612 18.66 13.88 -5.80
CA ALA A 612 19.80 14.38 -6.57
C ALA A 612 20.96 13.37 -6.57
N ARG A 613 21.29 12.80 -5.40
CA ARG A 613 22.35 11.79 -5.22
C ARG A 613 22.17 11.01 -3.91
N TYR A 614 22.76 9.82 -3.85
CA TYR A 614 23.04 9.11 -2.61
C TYR A 614 24.52 9.30 -2.23
N GLN A 615 24.82 9.30 -0.94
CA GLN A 615 26.17 9.40 -0.40
C GLN A 615 26.31 8.43 0.78
N VAL A 616 27.51 7.86 0.92
CA VAL A 616 27.90 7.06 2.10
C VAL A 616 28.42 7.99 3.17
N ASP A 617 27.83 7.91 4.35
CA ASP A 617 28.24 8.74 5.48
C ASP A 617 29.45 8.15 6.20
N LYS A 618 30.26 9.02 6.81
CA LYS A 618 31.53 8.60 7.42
C LYS A 618 31.29 7.85 8.73
N GLU A 619 30.35 8.34 9.53
CA GLU A 619 30.02 7.88 10.88
C GLU A 619 28.51 8.06 11.11
N GLY A 620 27.88 7.11 11.80
CA GLY A 620 26.47 7.19 12.20
C GLY A 620 25.42 6.79 11.16
N CYS A 621 24.16 7.04 11.52
CA CYS A 621 22.98 6.76 10.70
C CYS A 621 22.82 7.76 9.56
N GLY A 622 22.66 7.28 8.32
CA GLY A 622 22.19 8.10 7.21
C GLY A 622 20.67 8.33 7.24
N ASN A 623 20.14 9.14 6.33
CA ASN A 623 18.69 9.40 6.22
C ASN A 623 17.90 8.33 5.45
N VAL A 624 18.53 7.20 5.07
CA VAL A 624 17.88 6.04 4.44
C VAL A 624 17.62 4.94 5.48
N VAL A 625 16.39 4.44 5.55
CA VAL A 625 15.99 3.35 6.47
C VAL A 625 15.44 2.15 5.69
N SER A 626 15.65 0.92 6.20
CA SER A 626 15.06 -0.31 5.67
C SER A 626 13.54 -0.39 5.95
N LEU A 627 12.80 -1.09 5.09
CA LEU A 627 11.36 -1.27 5.18
C LEU A 627 10.98 -2.67 5.68
N GLY A 628 10.60 -2.72 6.96
CA GLY A 628 10.14 -3.94 7.65
C GLY A 628 11.02 -4.31 8.83
N GLY A 629 10.53 -5.23 9.67
CA GLY A 629 11.34 -5.84 10.74
C GLY A 629 12.39 -6.81 10.20
N MET A 630 13.29 -7.24 11.08
CA MET A 630 13.98 -8.52 10.92
C MET A 630 13.12 -9.62 11.55
N ASN A 631 13.10 -10.79 10.95
CA ASN A 631 12.57 -12.00 11.57
C ASN A 631 13.76 -12.69 12.28
N GLN A 632 14.04 -12.32 13.53
CA GLN A 632 15.08 -12.95 14.35
C GLN A 632 14.53 -14.20 15.06
N GLU A 633 14.04 -15.15 14.27
CA GLU A 633 13.53 -16.44 14.74
C GLU A 633 14.23 -17.52 13.89
N GLY A 634 14.77 -18.56 14.54
CA GLY A 634 15.33 -19.74 13.87
C GLY A 634 14.22 -20.66 13.36
N ASN A 635 14.42 -21.97 13.53
CA ASN A 635 13.39 -22.98 13.23
C ASN A 635 12.17 -22.90 14.19
N GLY A 636 12.26 -22.14 15.28
CA GLY A 636 11.23 -22.01 16.31
C GLY A 636 11.24 -23.15 17.31
N LEU A 637 12.38 -23.83 17.43
CA LEU A 637 12.61 -24.97 18.30
C LEU A 637 13.05 -24.48 19.68
N SER A 638 12.35 -24.88 20.73
CA SER A 638 12.62 -24.45 22.12
C SER A 638 12.44 -25.62 23.10
N LEU A 639 13.27 -25.66 24.15
CA LEU A 639 13.13 -26.64 25.24
C LEU A 639 11.88 -26.40 26.10
N TYR A 640 11.50 -25.14 26.24
CA TYR A 640 10.28 -24.74 26.90
C TYR A 640 9.16 -24.75 25.86
N GLU A 641 8.06 -25.43 26.13
CA GLU A 641 6.80 -25.01 25.51
C GLU A 641 6.59 -23.55 25.93
N ASP A 642 6.25 -22.67 24.98
CA ASP A 642 5.50 -21.47 25.34
C ASP A 642 4.24 -21.98 26.04
N GLU A 643 4.19 -21.84 27.38
CA GLU A 643 2.94 -22.02 28.12
C GLU A 643 1.90 -21.22 27.34
N LYS A 644 0.89 -21.92 26.81
CA LYS A 644 -0.21 -21.31 26.05
C LYS A 644 -1.00 -20.44 27.01
N SER A 645 -0.44 -19.26 27.26
CA SER A 645 -0.94 -18.26 28.19
C SER A 645 -2.40 -18.06 27.82
N PRO A 646 -3.34 -18.35 28.73
CA PRO A 646 -4.75 -18.45 28.40
C PRO A 646 -5.13 -17.20 27.61
N HIS A 647 -5.60 -17.38 26.38
CA HIS A 647 -5.69 -16.29 25.42
C HIS A 647 -6.76 -15.30 25.88
N HIS A 648 -6.35 -14.31 26.67
CA HIS A 648 -7.23 -13.30 27.21
C HIS A 648 -7.55 -12.31 26.09
N PRO A 649 -8.80 -12.27 25.60
CA PRO A 649 -9.17 -11.37 24.52
C PRO A 649 -8.95 -9.92 24.97
N SER A 650 -8.08 -9.21 24.24
CA SER A 650 -7.64 -7.88 24.66
C SER A 650 -8.81 -6.92 24.83
N THR A 651 -8.66 -5.87 25.66
CA THR A 651 -9.66 -4.78 25.77
C THR A 651 -9.91 -4.04 24.44
N GLY A 652 -9.10 -4.30 23.41
CA GLY A 652 -9.36 -3.90 22.04
C GLY A 652 -10.54 -4.64 21.39
N THR A 653 -10.81 -5.88 21.78
CA THR A 653 -11.82 -6.78 21.20
C THR A 653 -13.16 -6.74 21.95
N PHE A 654 -13.61 -5.59 22.46
CA PHE A 654 -14.95 -5.47 23.07
C PHE A 654 -16.04 -5.19 22.03
N ASN A 655 -17.22 -5.77 22.26
CA ASN A 655 -18.37 -5.68 21.36
C ASN A 655 -18.74 -4.22 21.06
N THR A 656 -18.99 -3.91 19.79
CA THR A 656 -19.14 -2.52 19.32
C THR A 656 -20.35 -1.83 19.97
N SER A 657 -21.44 -2.56 20.18
CA SER A 657 -22.66 -2.02 20.82
C SER A 657 -22.45 -1.73 22.30
N LEU A 658 -21.81 -2.66 23.03
CA LEU A 658 -21.49 -2.49 24.46
C LEU A 658 -20.55 -1.30 24.66
N LYS A 659 -19.52 -1.18 23.82
CA LYS A 659 -18.58 -0.06 23.80
C LYS A 659 -19.26 1.28 23.52
N ASN A 660 -20.25 1.32 22.62
CA ASN A 660 -21.03 2.52 22.34
C ASN A 660 -21.90 2.92 23.53
N ALA A 661 -22.56 1.97 24.20
CA ALA A 661 -23.30 2.23 25.43
C ALA A 661 -22.38 2.76 26.55
N ALA A 662 -21.22 2.13 26.76
CA ALA A 662 -20.23 2.56 27.75
C ALA A 662 -19.74 4.00 27.51
N LYS A 663 -19.42 4.38 26.26
CA LYS A 663 -19.07 5.77 25.91
C LYS A 663 -20.17 6.78 26.27
N ILE A 664 -21.42 6.43 25.99
CA ILE A 664 -22.57 7.30 26.29
C ILE A 664 -22.71 7.47 27.81
N LEU A 665 -22.62 6.37 28.58
CA LEU A 665 -22.68 6.41 30.06
C LEU A 665 -21.53 7.21 30.67
N ILE A 666 -20.29 6.96 30.24
CA ILE A 666 -19.08 7.65 30.71
C ILE A 666 -19.13 9.15 30.40
N GLY A 667 -19.76 9.57 29.30
CA GLY A 667 -20.03 10.98 29.02
C GLY A 667 -21.20 11.55 29.83
N PHE A 668 -22.28 10.79 29.99
CA PHE A 668 -23.53 11.26 30.58
C PHE A 668 -23.40 11.48 32.09
N ILE A 669 -22.76 10.55 32.82
CA ILE A 669 -22.65 10.61 34.29
C ILE A 669 -21.95 11.91 34.76
N PRO A 670 -20.76 12.29 34.26
CA PRO A 670 -20.11 13.55 34.66
C PRO A 670 -20.92 14.79 34.28
N ALA A 671 -21.58 14.79 33.12
CA ALA A 671 -22.42 15.91 32.69
C ALA A 671 -23.64 16.09 33.60
N PHE A 672 -24.35 14.99 33.88
CA PHE A 672 -25.50 14.98 34.78
C PHE A 672 -25.12 15.44 36.18
N LEU A 673 -24.04 14.89 36.76
CA LEU A 673 -23.54 15.31 38.07
C LEU A 673 -23.14 16.80 38.09
N THR A 674 -22.49 17.29 37.03
CA THR A 674 -22.16 18.72 36.95
C THR A 674 -23.43 19.57 36.96
N PHE A 675 -24.41 19.24 36.11
CA PHE A 675 -25.68 19.97 36.07
C PHE A 675 -26.42 19.95 37.42
N ALA A 676 -26.51 18.79 38.06
CA ALA A 676 -27.18 18.63 39.35
C ALA A 676 -26.49 19.37 40.51
N LEU A 677 -25.18 19.62 40.41
CA LEU A 677 -24.37 20.27 41.45
C LEU A 677 -24.09 21.76 41.20
N THR A 678 -24.26 22.27 39.96
CA THR A 678 -23.88 23.66 39.59
C THR A 678 -25.01 24.55 39.06
N LYS A 679 -26.27 24.06 39.03
CA LYS A 679 -27.42 24.83 38.52
C LYS A 679 -28.57 24.91 39.51
N ASP A 680 -28.98 26.14 39.80
CA ASP A 680 -30.09 26.43 40.72
C ASP A 680 -31.47 26.18 40.09
N TRP A 681 -31.57 26.24 38.75
CA TRP A 681 -32.83 25.99 38.05
C TRP A 681 -33.08 24.48 37.89
N TRP A 682 -34.12 23.99 38.58
CA TRP A 682 -34.45 22.55 38.68
C TRP A 682 -34.52 21.80 37.34
N VAL A 683 -35.03 22.43 36.28
CA VAL A 683 -35.10 21.84 34.93
C VAL A 683 -33.69 21.55 34.41
N LEU A 684 -32.78 22.51 34.56
CA LEU A 684 -31.41 22.35 34.09
C LEU A 684 -30.59 21.46 35.04
N ALA A 685 -30.89 21.45 36.33
CA ALA A 685 -30.26 20.56 37.32
C ALA A 685 -30.53 19.07 37.02
N TYR A 686 -31.80 18.70 36.84
CA TYR A 686 -32.19 17.29 36.65
C TYR A 686 -32.30 16.85 35.19
N LEU A 687 -32.70 17.74 34.26
CA LEU A 687 -32.84 17.41 32.84
C LEU A 687 -31.73 17.99 31.96
N GLY A 688 -30.83 18.83 32.48
CA GLY A 688 -29.77 19.48 31.69
C GLY A 688 -28.88 18.51 30.93
N GLY A 689 -28.46 17.41 31.58
CA GLY A 689 -27.70 16.34 30.93
C GLY A 689 -28.47 15.67 29.78
N VAL A 690 -29.77 15.42 29.96
CA VAL A 690 -30.65 14.82 28.94
C VAL A 690 -30.85 15.79 27.77
N ILE A 691 -31.07 17.08 28.05
CA ILE A 691 -31.20 18.14 27.04
C ILE A 691 -29.90 18.28 26.23
N TRP A 692 -28.74 18.34 26.88
CA TRP A 692 -27.43 18.44 26.21
C TRP A 692 -27.16 17.25 25.28
N PHE A 693 -27.46 16.04 25.73
CA PHE A 693 -27.29 14.81 24.95
C PHE A 693 -28.31 14.73 23.80
N SER A 694 -29.55 15.16 24.03
CA SER A 694 -30.60 15.20 23.00
C SER A 694 -30.24 16.16 21.87
N ILE A 695 -29.77 17.37 22.18
CA ILE A 695 -29.35 18.35 21.16
C ILE A 695 -28.17 17.80 20.34
N THR A 696 -27.10 17.32 20.99
CA THR A 696 -25.95 16.73 20.27
C THR A 696 -26.37 15.50 19.46
N GLY A 697 -27.15 14.59 20.04
CA GLY A 697 -27.57 13.33 19.40
C GLY A 697 -28.40 13.60 18.15
N LEU A 698 -29.47 14.38 18.29
CA LEU A 698 -30.36 14.77 17.20
C LEU A 698 -29.60 15.50 16.09
N ARG A 699 -28.68 16.42 16.43
CA ARG A 699 -27.81 17.11 15.45
C ARG A 699 -27.00 16.13 14.61
N ASN A 700 -26.39 15.10 15.22
CA ASN A 700 -25.57 14.14 14.48
C ASN A 700 -26.43 13.21 13.60
N VAL A 701 -27.64 12.86 14.03
CA VAL A 701 -28.62 12.12 13.20
C VAL A 701 -29.04 12.97 11.99
N ILE A 702 -29.50 14.21 12.21
CA ILE A 702 -29.89 15.14 11.14
C ILE A 702 -28.74 15.39 10.16
N GLN A 703 -27.53 15.62 10.66
CA GLN A 703 -26.34 15.81 9.83
C GLN A 703 -26.05 14.59 8.95
N SER A 704 -26.15 13.38 9.50
CA SER A 704 -25.92 12.14 8.75
C SER A 704 -26.91 11.99 7.58
N ILE A 705 -28.18 12.35 7.80
CA ILE A 705 -29.25 12.32 6.80
C ILE A 705 -29.08 13.43 5.75
N LEU A 706 -28.76 14.66 6.15
CA LEU A 706 -28.55 15.80 5.23
C LEU A 706 -27.28 15.63 4.39
N GLY A 707 -26.21 15.08 4.96
CA GLY A 707 -25.00 14.68 4.24
C GLY A 707 -25.25 13.52 3.27
N GLY A 708 -26.16 12.61 3.64
CA GLY A 708 -26.61 11.46 2.85
C GLY A 708 -27.46 11.77 1.61
N GLY A 709 -27.99 12.98 1.47
CA GLY A 709 -28.75 13.40 0.29
C GLY A 709 -29.92 14.36 0.56
N GLY A 710 -30.32 14.54 1.82
CA GLY A 710 -31.40 15.45 2.22
C GLY A 710 -32.66 14.73 2.68
N LEU A 711 -33.70 15.50 3.01
CA LEU A 711 -34.94 15.02 3.63
C LEU A 711 -35.86 14.23 2.68
N ARG A 712 -35.63 14.25 1.37
CA ARG A 712 -36.35 13.38 0.42
C ARG A 712 -35.85 11.94 0.54
N ARG A 713 -36.56 11.17 1.37
CA ARG A 713 -36.37 9.73 1.60
C ARG A 713 -36.23 8.97 0.28
N SER A 714 -35.06 8.38 0.03
CA SER A 714 -34.98 7.20 -0.84
C SER A 714 -35.79 6.08 -0.19
N PRO A 715 -36.75 5.42 -0.89
CA PRO A 715 -37.59 4.40 -0.28
C PRO A 715 -36.85 3.20 0.33
N TYR A 716 -35.58 3.01 -0.04
CA TYR A 716 -34.84 1.76 0.12
C TYR A 716 -33.71 1.80 1.17
N LEU A 717 -33.35 2.98 1.69
CA LEU A 717 -32.42 3.11 2.81
C LEU A 717 -33.19 3.40 4.10
N ARG A 718 -32.97 2.60 5.13
CA ARG A 718 -33.45 2.91 6.48
C ARG A 718 -32.58 4.03 7.03
N TRP A 719 -33.14 4.88 7.90
CA TRP A 719 -32.34 5.94 8.54
C TRP A 719 -31.12 5.38 9.28
N ASN A 720 -31.25 4.19 9.87
CA ASN A 720 -30.14 3.48 10.51
C ASN A 720 -28.94 3.21 9.58
N ASP A 721 -29.16 3.07 8.27
CA ASP A 721 -28.11 2.78 7.29
C ASP A 721 -27.24 4.02 6.98
N TYR A 722 -27.77 5.21 7.27
CA TYR A 722 -27.04 6.48 7.22
C TYR A 722 -26.37 6.84 8.55
N ILE A 723 -26.77 6.21 9.66
CA ILE A 723 -26.37 6.61 11.02
C ILE A 723 -25.12 5.84 11.47
N ASP A 724 -23.98 6.54 11.55
CA ASP A 724 -22.80 6.04 12.24
C ASP A 724 -22.96 6.19 13.76
N TRP A 725 -23.46 5.13 14.40
CA TRP A 725 -23.64 5.04 15.85
C TRP A 725 -22.34 5.21 16.64
N GLU A 726 -21.17 4.89 16.06
CA GLU A 726 -19.89 5.12 16.73
C GLU A 726 -19.47 6.60 16.64
N ARG A 727 -19.76 7.29 15.53
CA ARG A 727 -19.58 8.77 15.42
C ARG A 727 -20.49 9.51 16.40
N ILE A 728 -21.72 9.02 16.61
CA ILE A 728 -22.66 9.56 17.60
C ILE A 728 -22.16 9.33 19.02
N SER A 729 -21.81 8.09 19.39
CA SER A 729 -21.34 7.77 20.75
C SER A 729 -20.05 8.53 21.10
N ASP A 730 -19.12 8.68 20.16
CA ASP A 730 -17.94 9.55 20.30
C ASP A 730 -18.36 11.02 20.51
N SER A 731 -19.36 11.53 19.78
CA SER A 731 -19.86 12.91 19.92
C SER A 731 -20.50 13.18 21.29
N LEU A 732 -21.24 12.20 21.82
CA LEU A 732 -21.92 12.28 23.11
C LEU A 732 -20.91 12.20 24.26
N LEU A 733 -19.89 11.32 24.17
CA LEU A 733 -18.78 11.24 25.12
C LEU A 733 -18.07 12.60 25.31
N TYR A 734 -17.63 13.23 24.22
CA TYR A 734 -16.97 14.54 24.30
C TYR A 734 -17.92 15.70 24.62
N THR A 735 -19.21 15.61 24.27
CA THR A 735 -20.20 16.56 24.79
C THR A 735 -20.31 16.44 26.30
N GLY A 736 -20.35 15.23 26.83
CA GLY A 736 -20.40 14.92 28.25
C GLY A 736 -19.26 15.59 29.04
N PHE A 737 -18.02 15.32 28.64
CA PHE A 737 -16.84 15.91 29.28
C PHE A 737 -16.71 17.44 29.12
N SER A 738 -17.35 18.05 28.12
CA SER A 738 -17.32 19.52 27.96
C SER A 738 -17.97 20.28 29.11
N VAL A 739 -18.98 19.68 29.77
CA VAL A 739 -19.73 20.32 30.85
C VAL A 739 -18.87 20.51 32.12
N PRO A 740 -18.30 19.46 32.75
CA PRO A 740 -17.39 19.64 33.90
C PRO A 740 -16.13 20.43 33.54
N LEU A 741 -15.62 20.32 32.31
CA LEU A 741 -14.43 21.05 31.89
C LEU A 741 -14.66 22.57 31.84
N LEU A 742 -15.76 23.01 31.24
CA LEU A 742 -16.02 24.44 31.01
C LEU A 742 -16.71 25.10 32.20
N ASP A 743 -17.72 24.45 32.77
CA ASP A 743 -18.61 25.06 33.76
C ASP A 743 -18.09 24.89 35.21
N TRP A 744 -17.47 23.75 35.53
CA TRP A 744 -16.87 23.53 36.86
C TRP A 744 -15.38 23.90 36.89
N LEU A 745 -14.53 23.25 36.10
CA LEU A 745 -13.08 23.43 36.18
C LEU A 745 -12.64 24.82 35.67
N CYS A 746 -13.03 25.20 34.46
CA CYS A 746 -12.58 26.46 33.86
C CYS A 746 -13.25 27.68 34.53
N LYS A 747 -14.59 27.70 34.60
CA LYS A 747 -15.34 28.83 35.16
C LYS A 747 -15.24 28.91 36.68
N SER A 748 -15.70 27.91 37.43
CA SER A 748 -15.80 28.03 38.90
C SER A 748 -14.46 27.86 39.63
N VAL A 749 -13.63 26.88 39.25
CA VAL A 749 -12.36 26.63 39.96
C VAL A 749 -11.25 27.57 39.48
N LEU A 750 -10.98 27.65 38.17
CA LEU A 750 -9.83 28.38 37.65
C LEU A 750 -10.06 29.89 37.56
N LEU A 751 -11.18 30.33 36.97
CA LEU A 751 -11.44 31.76 36.77
C LEU A 751 -12.00 32.44 38.02
N ASP A 752 -13.08 31.92 38.60
CA ASP A 752 -13.75 32.50 39.77
C ASP A 752 -12.88 32.35 41.05
N GLN A 753 -12.70 31.11 41.53
CA GLN A 753 -11.93 30.85 42.77
C GLN A 753 -10.42 31.12 42.63
N GLY A 754 -9.82 30.83 41.47
CA GLY A 754 -8.37 30.93 41.26
C GLY A 754 -7.86 32.32 40.86
N LEU A 755 -8.65 33.10 40.13
CA LEU A 755 -8.23 34.39 39.55
C LEU A 755 -9.17 35.56 39.85
N GLY A 756 -10.31 35.34 40.53
CA GLY A 756 -11.31 36.39 40.81
C GLY A 756 -12.02 36.92 39.56
N ILE A 757 -11.94 36.20 38.44
CA ILE A 757 -12.53 36.58 37.14
C ILE A 757 -13.95 36.01 37.06
N THR A 758 -14.94 36.87 37.23
CA THR A 758 -16.37 36.54 37.19
C THR A 758 -17.08 37.40 36.15
N THR A 759 -18.36 37.12 35.93
CA THR A 759 -19.24 37.97 35.10
C THR A 759 -19.44 39.37 35.67
N ALA A 760 -19.15 39.59 36.97
CA ALA A 760 -19.23 40.88 37.63
C ALA A 760 -17.89 41.64 37.61
N THR A 761 -16.74 40.96 37.67
CA THR A 761 -15.42 41.62 37.74
C THR A 761 -14.80 41.90 36.37
N ASN A 762 -14.78 40.93 35.45
CA ASN A 762 -14.28 41.12 34.09
C ASN A 762 -14.97 40.17 33.09
N PRO A 763 -16.19 40.50 32.64
CA PRO A 763 -16.97 39.64 31.75
C PRO A 763 -16.28 39.42 30.40
N LEU A 764 -15.60 40.42 29.84
CA LEU A 764 -14.90 40.29 28.56
C LEU A 764 -13.80 39.22 28.64
N LEU A 765 -12.96 39.28 29.67
CA LEU A 765 -11.88 38.31 29.88
C LEU A 765 -12.44 36.90 30.14
N LEU A 766 -13.50 36.79 30.95
CA LEU A 766 -14.19 35.51 31.21
C LEU A 766 -14.69 34.88 29.91
N TYR A 767 -15.46 35.61 29.10
CA TYR A 767 -16.02 35.07 27.87
C TYR A 767 -14.94 34.76 26.83
N THR A 768 -13.87 35.55 26.74
CA THR A 768 -12.73 35.27 25.86
C THR A 768 -12.02 33.97 26.26
N ILE A 769 -11.71 33.77 27.54
CA ILE A 769 -11.05 32.54 28.00
C ILE A 769 -11.96 31.32 27.81
N MET A 770 -13.26 31.42 28.15
CA MET A 770 -14.21 30.33 27.89
C MET A 770 -14.31 29.99 26.40
N ALA A 771 -14.35 30.99 25.52
CA ALA A 771 -14.42 30.78 24.07
C ALA A 771 -13.15 30.10 23.52
N ILE A 772 -11.97 30.51 23.98
CA ILE A 772 -10.69 29.89 23.58
C ILE A 772 -10.62 28.45 24.10
N THR A 773 -10.88 28.21 25.39
CA THR A 773 -10.84 26.86 25.98
C THR A 773 -11.83 25.92 25.29
N ASN A 774 -13.06 26.37 25.03
CA ASN A 774 -14.05 25.62 24.26
C ASN A 774 -13.57 25.36 22.81
N GLY A 775 -13.05 26.37 22.12
CA GLY A 775 -12.52 26.23 20.75
C GLY A 775 -11.37 25.21 20.66
N VAL A 776 -10.40 25.30 21.56
CA VAL A 776 -9.28 24.34 21.68
C VAL A 776 -9.80 22.94 21.98
N TYR A 777 -10.70 22.78 22.95
CA TYR A 777 -11.31 21.49 23.30
C TYR A 777 -12.05 20.85 22.11
N ILE A 778 -12.86 21.64 21.39
CA ILE A 778 -13.61 21.19 20.22
C ILE A 778 -12.65 20.76 19.10
N SER A 779 -11.68 21.61 18.74
CA SER A 779 -10.72 21.28 17.68
C SER A 779 -9.89 20.03 18.02
N SER A 780 -9.50 19.86 19.29
CA SER A 780 -8.67 18.75 19.76
C SER A 780 -9.41 17.42 19.62
N HIS A 781 -10.63 17.30 20.17
CA HIS A 781 -11.36 16.04 20.07
C HIS A 781 -11.87 15.76 18.64
N ASN A 782 -12.14 16.78 17.83
CA ASN A 782 -12.48 16.59 16.41
C ASN A 782 -11.29 16.06 15.59
N ILE A 783 -10.06 16.50 15.88
CA ILE A 783 -8.83 15.92 15.31
C ILE A 783 -8.66 14.45 15.76
N ILE A 784 -8.94 14.14 17.03
CA ILE A 784 -8.88 12.76 17.57
C ILE A 784 -9.91 11.85 16.90
N ARG A 785 -11.13 12.36 16.63
CA ARG A 785 -12.21 11.67 15.89
C ARG A 785 -11.91 11.50 14.39
N GLY A 786 -10.90 12.18 13.85
CA GLY A 786 -10.50 12.06 12.44
C GLY A 786 -11.33 12.92 11.46
N LEU A 787 -11.95 14.00 11.93
CA LEU A 787 -12.61 14.98 11.07
C LEU A 787 -11.60 15.69 10.15
N PRO A 788 -12.00 16.15 8.94
CA PRO A 788 -11.12 16.91 8.05
C PRO A 788 -10.55 18.16 8.75
N ARG A 789 -9.26 18.48 8.50
CA ARG A 789 -8.61 19.65 9.12
C ARG A 789 -9.41 20.95 8.95
N LYS A 790 -10.00 21.17 7.77
CA LYS A 790 -10.88 22.33 7.48
C LYS A 790 -12.10 22.38 8.42
N ALA A 791 -12.72 21.24 8.71
CA ALA A 791 -13.86 21.16 9.64
C ALA A 791 -13.42 21.32 11.11
N ALA A 792 -12.24 20.84 11.50
CA ALA A 792 -11.68 21.07 12.83
C ALA A 792 -11.37 22.55 13.07
N ILE A 793 -10.79 23.25 12.07
CA ILE A 793 -10.54 24.70 12.11
C ILE A 793 -11.85 25.49 12.13
N GLY A 794 -12.83 25.15 11.27
CA GLY A 794 -14.14 25.81 11.31
C GLY A 794 -14.84 25.66 12.68
N ASN A 795 -14.74 24.48 13.29
CA ASN A 795 -15.29 24.22 14.62
C ASN A 795 -14.54 24.92 15.77
N PHE A 796 -13.30 25.39 15.59
CA PHE A 796 -12.62 26.27 16.56
C PHE A 796 -13.35 27.61 16.67
N PHE A 797 -13.73 28.20 15.53
CA PHE A 797 -14.49 29.45 15.47
C PHE A 797 -16.00 29.29 15.72
N ARG A 798 -16.46 28.08 16.09
CA ARG A 798 -17.88 27.76 16.27
C ARG A 798 -18.60 28.70 17.22
N SER A 799 -17.97 29.05 18.35
CA SER A 799 -18.57 29.96 19.35
C SER A 799 -18.82 31.37 18.83
N ILE A 800 -18.05 31.85 17.84
CA ILE A 800 -18.28 33.14 17.19
C ILE A 800 -19.41 33.01 16.16
N LEU A 801 -19.35 31.96 15.34
CA LEU A 801 -20.35 31.69 14.29
C LEU A 801 -21.75 31.39 14.85
N SER A 802 -21.86 30.96 16.11
CA SER A 802 -23.15 30.70 16.76
C SER A 802 -23.85 31.95 17.31
N ILE A 803 -23.17 33.09 17.47
CA ILE A 803 -23.76 34.30 18.07
C ILE A 803 -24.97 34.81 17.26
N PRO A 804 -24.90 35.00 15.93
CA PRO A 804 -26.05 35.46 15.15
C PRO A 804 -27.22 34.46 15.18
N VAL A 805 -26.90 33.16 15.20
CA VAL A 805 -27.90 32.08 15.27
C VAL A 805 -28.61 32.07 16.63
N ALA A 806 -27.88 32.29 17.73
CA ALA A 806 -28.45 32.40 19.07
C ALA A 806 -29.35 33.63 19.20
N MET A 807 -28.93 34.78 18.67
CA MET A 807 -29.76 36.00 18.65
C MET A 807 -31.06 35.77 17.85
N PHE A 808 -30.97 35.11 16.69
CA PHE A 808 -32.14 34.77 15.88
C PHE A 808 -33.10 33.82 16.61
N PHE A 809 -32.60 32.74 17.24
CA PHE A 809 -33.44 31.84 18.03
C PHE A 809 -34.07 32.52 19.24
N ASN A 810 -33.32 33.39 19.94
CA ASN A 810 -33.85 34.14 21.08
C ASN A 810 -35.01 35.06 20.66
N ALA A 811 -34.87 35.77 19.53
CA ALA A 811 -35.92 36.61 18.97
C ALA A 811 -37.13 35.80 18.49
N ALA A 812 -36.91 34.68 17.79
CA ALA A 812 -37.99 33.82 17.28
C ALA A 812 -38.80 33.15 18.41
N ILE A 813 -38.12 32.67 19.46
CA ILE A 813 -38.79 32.10 20.65
C ILE A 813 -39.53 33.21 21.42
N GLY A 814 -38.93 34.39 21.56
CA GLY A 814 -39.61 35.55 22.16
C GLY A 814 -40.89 35.94 21.44
N ALA A 815 -40.87 35.96 20.10
CA ALA A 815 -42.05 36.23 19.29
C ALA A 815 -43.13 35.13 19.41
N MET A 816 -42.74 33.86 19.50
CA MET A 816 -43.68 32.75 19.76
C MET A 816 -44.29 32.81 21.17
N LEU A 817 -43.51 33.15 22.19
CA LEU A 817 -44.00 33.34 23.56
C LEU A 817 -44.95 34.54 23.67
N PHE A 818 -44.65 35.63 22.96
CA PHE A 818 -45.55 36.78 22.82
C PHE A 818 -46.88 36.39 22.17
N ALA A 819 -46.83 35.67 21.04
CA ALA A 819 -48.03 35.18 20.35
C ALA A 819 -48.83 34.16 21.18
N ALA A 820 -48.19 33.43 22.10
CA ALA A 820 -48.82 32.50 23.04
C ALA A 820 -49.35 33.17 24.32
N GLY A 821 -49.20 34.49 24.47
CA GLY A 821 -49.71 35.24 25.64
C GLY A 821 -48.89 35.07 26.92
N ALA A 822 -47.62 34.66 26.83
CA ALA A 822 -46.77 34.49 28.01
C ALA A 822 -46.35 35.84 28.63
N SER A 823 -46.49 35.95 29.95
CA SER A 823 -45.93 37.04 30.75
C SER A 823 -44.44 36.81 31.05
N ASP A 824 -43.68 37.90 31.25
CA ASP A 824 -42.22 37.92 31.48
C ASP A 824 -41.39 37.08 30.48
N ILE A 825 -41.56 37.38 29.19
CA ILE A 825 -40.74 36.82 28.11
C ILE A 825 -39.23 36.99 28.35
N PRO A 826 -38.70 38.14 28.83
CA PRO A 826 -37.28 38.28 29.12
C PRO A 826 -36.77 37.32 30.20
N GLY A 827 -37.51 37.16 31.32
CA GLY A 827 -37.14 36.22 32.39
C GLY A 827 -37.15 34.76 31.91
N ILE A 828 -38.15 34.37 31.11
CA ILE A 828 -38.21 33.03 30.51
C ILE A 828 -37.03 32.81 29.56
N LEU A 829 -36.74 33.75 28.65
CA LEU A 829 -35.62 33.64 27.72
C LEU A 829 -34.26 33.58 28.44
N GLN A 830 -34.10 34.30 29.56
CA GLN A 830 -32.88 34.27 30.38
C GLN A 830 -32.63 32.89 31.00
N LEU A 831 -33.67 32.20 31.49
CA LEU A 831 -33.56 30.82 31.99
C LEU A 831 -33.18 29.84 30.87
N TRP A 832 -33.75 30.02 29.67
CA TRP A 832 -33.47 29.17 28.50
C TRP A 832 -32.19 29.56 27.73
N ALA A 833 -31.53 30.68 28.05
CA ALA A 833 -30.40 31.22 27.29
C ALA A 833 -29.25 30.22 27.09
N ALA A 834 -28.94 29.41 28.10
CA ALA A 834 -27.93 28.35 28.00
C ALA A 834 -28.30 27.27 26.97
N VAL A 835 -29.58 26.89 26.91
CA VAL A 835 -30.10 25.89 25.97
C VAL A 835 -30.18 26.46 24.55
N ILE A 836 -30.62 27.72 24.40
CA ILE A 836 -30.66 28.44 23.11
C ILE A 836 -29.24 28.57 22.53
N SER A 837 -28.27 28.97 23.36
CA SER A 837 -26.86 29.07 22.96
C SER A 837 -26.25 27.71 22.57
N LYS A 838 -26.56 26.64 23.33
CA LYS A 838 -26.16 25.26 23.01
C LYS A 838 -26.74 24.80 21.67
N LEU A 839 -28.05 25.00 21.44
CA LEU A 839 -28.73 24.68 20.19
C LEU A 839 -28.11 25.44 18.99
N ALA A 840 -27.92 26.75 19.12
CA ALA A 840 -27.27 27.59 18.10
C ALA A 840 -25.84 27.12 17.78
N SER A 841 -25.07 26.72 18.79
CA SER A 841 -23.72 26.17 18.61
C SER A 841 -23.73 24.86 17.81
N ASP A 842 -24.65 23.94 18.09
CA ASP A 842 -24.75 22.69 17.35
C ASP A 842 -25.35 22.85 15.94
N CYS A 843 -26.24 23.84 15.72
CA CYS A 843 -26.66 24.26 14.38
C CYS A 843 -25.45 24.76 13.56
N ALA A 844 -24.63 25.66 14.12
CA ALA A 844 -23.41 26.13 13.46
C ALA A 844 -22.44 24.96 13.17
N ALA A 845 -22.28 24.03 14.11
CA ALA A 845 -21.50 22.81 13.90
C ALA A 845 -22.06 21.95 12.76
N GLY A 846 -23.39 21.80 12.70
CA GLY A 846 -24.08 21.04 11.65
C GLY A 846 -23.86 21.62 10.26
N VAL A 847 -23.80 22.94 10.13
CA VAL A 847 -23.42 23.63 8.87
C VAL A 847 -21.96 23.39 8.53
N ILE A 848 -21.03 23.59 9.47
CA ILE A 848 -19.58 23.43 9.24
C ILE A 848 -19.23 22.01 8.80
N GLU A 849 -19.70 21.00 9.55
CA GLU A 849 -19.44 19.60 9.18
C GLU A 849 -20.27 19.16 7.97
N GLY A 850 -21.51 19.63 7.82
CA GLY A 850 -22.36 19.32 6.66
C GLY A 850 -21.79 19.84 5.34
N LEU A 851 -21.14 21.00 5.33
CA LEU A 851 -20.40 21.51 4.17
C LEU A 851 -19.15 20.66 3.87
N ALA A 852 -18.44 20.21 4.89
CA ALA A 852 -17.28 19.32 4.74
C ALA A 852 -17.70 17.93 4.21
N ASP A 853 -18.77 17.36 4.75
CA ASP A 853 -19.34 16.07 4.34
C ASP A 853 -19.94 16.19 2.90
N ARG A 854 -20.57 17.32 2.53
CA ARG A 854 -20.99 17.61 1.13
C ARG A 854 -19.79 17.63 0.17
N GLY A 855 -18.75 18.41 0.47
CA GLY A 855 -17.56 18.52 -0.38
C GLY A 855 -16.84 17.18 -0.55
N ARG A 856 -16.79 16.38 0.52
CA ARG A 856 -16.28 14.99 0.47
C ARG A 856 -17.11 14.10 -0.45
N ASN A 857 -18.43 14.14 -0.32
CA ASN A 857 -19.33 13.29 -1.10
C ASN A 857 -19.27 13.66 -2.59
N ILE A 858 -19.27 14.95 -2.94
CA ILE A 858 -19.11 15.43 -4.33
C ILE A 858 -17.77 14.96 -4.91
N ALA A 859 -16.65 15.14 -4.20
CA ALA A 859 -15.33 14.68 -4.66
C ALA A 859 -15.28 13.16 -4.90
N MET A 860 -15.92 12.36 -4.04
CA MET A 860 -16.02 10.91 -4.22
C MET A 860 -16.88 10.56 -5.45
N ARG A 861 -18.00 11.26 -5.69
CA ARG A 861 -18.85 11.04 -6.87
C ARG A 861 -18.18 11.44 -8.17
N HIS A 862 -17.40 12.53 -8.21
CA HIS A 862 -16.59 12.85 -9.39
C HIS A 862 -15.60 11.74 -9.72
N TRP A 863 -14.98 11.11 -8.72
CA TRP A 863 -14.08 9.99 -8.95
C TRP A 863 -14.81 8.75 -9.45
N ASP A 864 -15.97 8.41 -8.87
CA ASP A 864 -16.81 7.30 -9.35
C ASP A 864 -17.26 7.52 -10.81
N TYR A 865 -17.73 8.72 -11.15
CA TYR A 865 -18.18 9.07 -12.51
C TYR A 865 -17.02 9.16 -13.51
N SER A 866 -15.93 9.83 -13.16
CA SER A 866 -14.77 10.00 -14.06
C SER A 866 -14.22 8.65 -14.52
N GLU A 867 -14.20 7.65 -13.65
CA GLU A 867 -13.71 6.32 -14.01
C GLU A 867 -14.75 5.55 -14.85
N LYS A 868 -16.05 5.69 -14.57
CA LYS A 868 -17.11 5.06 -15.38
C LYS A 868 -17.25 5.66 -16.78
N ILE A 869 -17.11 6.97 -16.92
CA ILE A 869 -17.07 7.66 -18.21
C ILE A 869 -15.82 7.21 -19.00
N ARG A 870 -14.66 7.11 -18.33
CA ARG A 870 -13.43 6.58 -18.95
C ARG A 870 -13.62 5.14 -19.46
N GLN A 871 -14.25 4.27 -18.67
CA GLN A 871 -14.57 2.89 -19.08
C GLN A 871 -15.50 2.85 -20.31
N ILE A 872 -16.54 3.70 -20.37
CA ILE A 872 -17.43 3.80 -21.53
C ILE A 872 -16.67 4.24 -22.80
N ILE A 873 -15.84 5.27 -22.70
CA ILE A 873 -15.05 5.78 -23.84
C ILE A 873 -14.01 4.73 -24.30
N GLU A 874 -13.40 4.01 -23.35
CA GLU A 874 -12.44 2.93 -23.64
C GLU A 874 -13.11 1.75 -24.38
N ILE A 875 -14.28 1.30 -23.93
CA ILE A 875 -15.08 0.25 -24.62
C ILE A 875 -15.52 0.75 -26.01
N PHE A 876 -16.02 1.98 -26.12
CA PHE A 876 -16.40 2.56 -27.42
C PHE A 876 -15.22 2.63 -28.40
N SER A 877 -14.04 3.01 -27.91
CA SER A 877 -12.82 3.04 -28.73
C SER A 877 -12.40 1.64 -29.21
N GLN A 878 -12.57 0.60 -28.37
CA GLN A 878 -12.32 -0.79 -28.76
C GLN A 878 -13.31 -1.27 -29.81
N LEU A 879 -14.60 -0.93 -29.67
CA LEU A 879 -15.65 -1.25 -30.64
C LEU A 879 -15.41 -0.61 -32.01
N GLU A 880 -15.00 0.67 -32.06
CA GLU A 880 -14.62 1.36 -33.30
C GLU A 880 -13.39 0.73 -33.98
N ILE A 881 -12.43 0.21 -33.20
CA ILE A 881 -11.27 -0.52 -33.72
C ILE A 881 -11.65 -1.92 -34.24
N GLU A 882 -12.59 -2.60 -33.58
CA GLU A 882 -13.05 -3.95 -33.94
C GLU A 882 -14.02 -3.94 -35.14
N PHE A 883 -14.83 -2.89 -35.28
CA PHE A 883 -15.85 -2.76 -36.33
C PHE A 883 -15.69 -1.48 -37.19
N PRO A 884 -14.52 -1.22 -37.81
CA PRO A 884 -14.16 0.07 -38.43
C PRO A 884 -14.98 0.48 -39.66
N THR A 885 -15.92 -0.37 -40.11
CA THR A 885 -16.83 -0.10 -41.24
C THR A 885 -18.28 0.12 -40.81
N ARG A 886 -18.57 0.11 -39.49
CA ARG A 886 -19.91 0.31 -38.93
C ARG A 886 -19.93 1.56 -38.04
N ASP A 887 -21.07 2.25 -38.05
CA ASP A 887 -21.35 3.37 -37.14
C ASP A 887 -21.72 2.80 -35.75
N MET A 888 -20.72 2.64 -34.87
CA MET A 888 -20.94 2.03 -33.57
C MET A 888 -21.76 2.92 -32.64
N LEU A 889 -21.77 4.24 -32.84
CA LEU A 889 -22.64 5.16 -32.10
C LEU A 889 -24.12 4.88 -32.41
N LYS A 890 -24.46 4.71 -33.70
CA LYS A 890 -25.81 4.32 -34.12
C LYS A 890 -26.18 2.91 -33.66
N THR A 891 -25.25 1.95 -33.74
CA THR A 891 -25.50 0.58 -33.27
C THR A 891 -25.71 0.53 -31.74
N LEU A 892 -24.98 1.32 -30.93
CA LEU A 892 -25.22 1.42 -29.48
C LEU A 892 -26.56 2.08 -29.13
N ASN A 893 -27.03 3.04 -29.93
CA ASN A 893 -28.39 3.59 -29.81
C ASN A 893 -29.50 2.57 -30.17
N SER A 894 -29.14 1.42 -30.75
CA SER A 894 -30.02 0.29 -31.06
C SER A 894 -29.63 -0.96 -30.25
N PRO A 895 -29.96 -1.05 -28.93
CA PRO A 895 -29.50 -2.11 -28.04
C PRO A 895 -29.57 -3.56 -28.57
N LYS A 896 -30.65 -3.90 -29.28
CA LYS A 896 -30.84 -5.24 -29.88
C LYS A 896 -29.87 -5.55 -31.01
N GLU A 897 -29.51 -4.53 -31.80
CA GLU A 897 -28.54 -4.63 -32.88
C GLU A 897 -27.14 -4.79 -32.31
N PHE A 898 -26.79 -4.00 -31.28
CA PHE A 898 -25.52 -4.10 -30.56
C PHE A 898 -25.31 -5.47 -29.89
N ILE A 899 -26.32 -5.98 -29.17
CA ILE A 899 -26.25 -7.31 -28.55
C ILE A 899 -26.02 -8.38 -29.61
N ARG A 900 -26.83 -8.37 -30.69
CA ARG A 900 -26.72 -9.34 -31.77
C ARG A 900 -25.34 -9.30 -32.44
N LEU A 901 -24.82 -8.11 -32.76
CA LEU A 901 -23.48 -7.93 -33.31
C LEU A 901 -22.41 -8.53 -32.38
N SER A 902 -22.50 -8.20 -31.09
CA SER A 902 -21.53 -8.64 -30.07
C SER A 902 -21.54 -10.16 -29.90
N ASP A 903 -22.72 -10.78 -29.94
CA ASP A 903 -22.92 -12.24 -29.89
C ASP A 903 -22.41 -12.93 -31.16
N GLU A 904 -22.69 -12.37 -32.35
CA GLU A 904 -22.17 -12.87 -33.65
C GLU A 904 -20.63 -12.81 -33.69
N ALA A 905 -20.02 -11.76 -33.12
CA ALA A 905 -18.57 -11.60 -32.99
C ALA A 905 -17.94 -12.42 -31.84
N LYS A 906 -18.76 -12.99 -30.94
CA LYS A 906 -18.32 -13.64 -29.67
C LYS A 906 -17.50 -12.72 -28.74
N SER A 907 -17.79 -11.42 -28.77
CA SER A 907 -17.11 -10.40 -27.96
C SER A 907 -17.66 -10.32 -26.53
N SER A 908 -16.87 -9.84 -25.56
CA SER A 908 -17.31 -9.66 -24.16
C SER A 908 -18.00 -8.32 -23.88
N HIS A 909 -18.15 -7.46 -24.88
CA HIS A 909 -18.57 -6.07 -24.71
C HIS A 909 -19.99 -5.90 -24.16
N THR A 910 -20.93 -6.80 -24.48
CA THR A 910 -22.33 -6.72 -24.00
C THR A 910 -22.45 -6.71 -22.46
N PRO A 911 -21.91 -7.70 -21.73
CA PRO A 911 -21.82 -7.65 -20.26
C PRO A 911 -21.15 -6.39 -19.71
N GLU A 912 -20.10 -5.90 -20.36
CA GLU A 912 -19.32 -4.75 -19.90
C GLU A 912 -20.11 -3.43 -20.01
N VAL A 913 -20.80 -3.21 -21.13
CA VAL A 913 -21.68 -2.03 -21.34
C VAL A 913 -22.88 -2.10 -20.38
N ILE A 914 -23.51 -3.28 -20.21
CA ILE A 914 -24.60 -3.48 -19.24
C ILE A 914 -24.15 -3.14 -17.81
N ALA A 915 -23.01 -3.68 -17.36
CA ALA A 915 -22.51 -3.45 -16.01
C ALA A 915 -22.17 -1.96 -15.75
N ASN A 916 -21.58 -1.28 -16.75
CA ASN A 916 -21.34 0.17 -16.68
C ASN A 916 -22.63 0.98 -16.54
N ALA A 917 -23.67 0.68 -17.32
CA ALA A 917 -24.95 1.37 -17.24
C ALA A 917 -25.70 1.08 -15.93
N LEU A 918 -25.68 -0.17 -15.44
CA LEU A 918 -26.25 -0.56 -14.14
C LEU A 918 -25.56 0.14 -12.96
N ASP A 919 -24.24 0.29 -13.00
CA ASP A 919 -23.49 1.04 -12.01
C ASP A 919 -23.84 2.54 -12.02
N LEU A 920 -23.96 3.16 -13.20
CA LEU A 920 -24.33 4.58 -13.32
C LEU A 920 -25.77 4.85 -12.85
N LEU A 921 -26.71 3.95 -13.20
CA LEU A 921 -28.07 3.91 -12.67
C LEU A 921 -28.06 3.86 -11.13
N TYR A 922 -27.29 2.93 -10.55
CA TYR A 922 -27.17 2.78 -9.11
C TYR A 922 -26.54 4.01 -8.44
N ILE A 923 -25.42 4.52 -8.98
CA ILE A 923 -24.69 5.67 -8.43
C ILE A 923 -25.60 6.90 -8.45
N ARG A 924 -26.26 7.23 -9.58
CA ARG A 924 -27.17 8.39 -9.68
C ARG A 924 -28.34 8.29 -8.69
N THR A 925 -28.90 7.10 -8.52
CA THR A 925 -30.14 6.88 -7.75
C THR A 925 -29.90 6.77 -6.25
N TYR A 926 -28.80 6.15 -5.84
CA TYR A 926 -28.60 5.71 -4.45
C TYR A 926 -27.50 6.49 -3.70
N LYS A 927 -26.55 7.11 -4.41
CA LYS A 927 -25.38 7.73 -3.76
C LYS A 927 -25.58 9.21 -3.40
N PRO A 928 -25.07 9.67 -2.23
CA PRO A 928 -25.17 11.06 -1.83
C PRO A 928 -24.50 11.98 -2.85
N ARG A 929 -25.19 13.07 -3.21
CA ARG A 929 -24.74 14.13 -4.14
C ARG A 929 -24.43 13.66 -5.57
N ALA A 930 -24.83 12.45 -5.96
CA ALA A 930 -24.56 11.91 -7.29
C ALA A 930 -25.21 12.71 -8.42
N ARG A 931 -26.47 13.15 -8.26
CA ARG A 931 -27.18 14.00 -9.25
C ARG A 931 -26.42 15.31 -9.56
N GLU A 932 -25.78 15.89 -8.55
CA GLU A 932 -24.99 17.14 -8.63
C GLU A 932 -23.67 16.88 -9.39
N ALA A 933 -22.92 15.85 -8.99
CA ALA A 933 -21.66 15.48 -9.64
C ALA A 933 -21.83 14.95 -11.07
N LEU A 934 -22.92 14.25 -11.39
CA LEU A 934 -23.22 13.82 -12.77
C LEU A 934 -23.50 15.00 -13.67
N ARG A 935 -24.29 15.98 -13.19
CA ARG A 935 -24.53 17.22 -13.94
C ARG A 935 -23.21 17.92 -14.28
N GLU A 936 -22.32 18.05 -13.30
CA GLU A 936 -20.99 18.63 -13.51
C GLU A 936 -20.08 17.80 -14.42
N ALA A 937 -20.29 16.48 -14.51
CA ALA A 937 -19.55 15.61 -15.44
C ALA A 937 -20.05 15.78 -16.87
N LEU A 938 -21.37 15.79 -17.08
CA LEU A 938 -21.98 16.07 -18.39
C LEU A 938 -21.64 17.49 -18.89
N GLU A 939 -21.61 18.49 -18.00
CA GLU A 939 -21.15 19.86 -18.30
C GLU A 939 -19.63 19.96 -18.62
N ALA A 940 -18.87 18.87 -18.51
CA ALA A 940 -17.44 18.82 -18.83
C ALA A 940 -17.10 17.99 -20.08
N MET A 941 -18.07 17.26 -20.63
CA MET A 941 -17.90 16.46 -21.86
C MET A 941 -17.95 17.34 -23.11
N ASN A 942 -17.28 16.90 -24.18
CA ASN A 942 -17.58 17.39 -25.53
C ASN A 942 -18.88 16.75 -26.08
N ARG A 943 -19.31 17.13 -27.29
CA ARG A 943 -20.56 16.60 -27.87
C ARG A 943 -20.47 15.09 -28.13
N ASP A 944 -19.39 14.62 -28.73
CA ASP A 944 -19.22 13.21 -29.11
C ASP A 944 -19.18 12.30 -27.88
N GLU A 945 -18.44 12.69 -26.84
CA GLU A 945 -18.42 12.02 -25.52
C GLU A 945 -19.81 11.96 -24.88
N LEU A 946 -20.61 13.02 -25.00
CA LEU A 946 -21.98 13.06 -24.49
C LEU A 946 -22.90 12.12 -25.28
N GLU A 947 -22.75 12.02 -26.60
CA GLU A 947 -23.56 11.12 -27.42
C GLU A 947 -23.19 9.64 -27.19
N VAL A 948 -21.89 9.32 -27.12
CA VAL A 948 -21.41 7.98 -26.73
C VAL A 948 -21.90 7.60 -25.34
N PHE A 949 -21.82 8.54 -24.37
CA PHE A 949 -22.37 8.33 -23.04
C PHE A 949 -23.86 8.00 -23.09
N MET A 950 -24.67 8.83 -23.77
CA MET A 950 -26.13 8.64 -23.86
C MET A 950 -26.50 7.33 -24.57
N ALA A 951 -25.84 7.00 -25.68
CA ALA A 951 -26.05 5.76 -26.41
C ALA A 951 -25.77 4.52 -25.53
N SER A 952 -24.66 4.53 -24.79
CA SER A 952 -24.30 3.43 -23.88
C SER A 952 -25.35 3.14 -22.79
N GLN A 953 -26.15 4.15 -22.39
CA GLN A 953 -27.18 3.97 -21.37
C GLN A 953 -28.45 3.29 -21.92
N GLN A 954 -28.71 3.36 -23.23
CA GLN A 954 -29.92 2.79 -23.83
C GLN A 954 -29.98 1.26 -23.68
N ILE A 955 -28.84 0.58 -23.48
CA ILE A 955 -28.75 -0.86 -23.17
C ILE A 955 -29.68 -1.28 -22.02
N LEU A 956 -30.00 -0.36 -21.09
CA LEU A 956 -30.87 -0.59 -19.96
C LEU A 956 -32.33 -0.92 -20.34
N SER A 957 -32.75 -0.72 -21.60
CA SER A 957 -34.08 -1.14 -22.09
C SER A 957 -34.22 -2.66 -22.28
N GLU A 958 -33.12 -3.42 -22.37
CA GLU A 958 -33.14 -4.85 -22.70
C GLU A 958 -33.32 -5.73 -21.46
N GLU A 959 -34.49 -5.63 -20.82
CA GLU A 959 -34.86 -6.31 -19.58
C GLU A 959 -34.54 -7.82 -19.59
N LYS A 960 -34.82 -8.52 -20.69
CA LYS A 960 -34.61 -9.96 -20.80
C LYS A 960 -33.13 -10.34 -20.70
N THR A 961 -32.27 -9.60 -21.41
CA THR A 961 -30.82 -9.83 -21.42
C THR A 961 -30.22 -9.48 -20.06
N ILE A 962 -30.64 -8.36 -19.47
CA ILE A 962 -30.14 -7.92 -18.16
C ILE A 962 -30.61 -8.86 -17.04
N ALA A 963 -31.87 -9.28 -17.04
CA ALA A 963 -32.40 -10.25 -16.07
C ALA A 963 -31.69 -11.61 -16.17
N ARG A 964 -31.42 -12.07 -17.40
CA ARG A 964 -30.61 -13.27 -17.63
C ARG A 964 -29.19 -13.11 -17.08
N LEU A 965 -28.51 -11.99 -17.36
CA LEU A 965 -27.16 -11.73 -16.84
C LEU A 965 -27.10 -11.70 -15.30
N PHE A 966 -28.16 -11.22 -14.63
CA PHE A 966 -28.29 -11.34 -13.17
C PHE A 966 -28.42 -12.80 -12.69
N VAL A 967 -29.21 -13.62 -13.37
CA VAL A 967 -29.39 -15.05 -13.06
C VAL A 967 -28.11 -15.85 -13.34
N ASP A 968 -27.42 -15.54 -14.43
CA ASP A 968 -26.12 -16.10 -14.83
C ASP A 968 -24.98 -15.62 -13.88
N GLY A 969 -25.28 -14.72 -12.94
CA GLY A 969 -24.48 -14.50 -11.74
C GLY A 969 -23.78 -13.15 -11.61
N LEU A 970 -24.13 -12.13 -12.40
CA LEU A 970 -23.47 -10.80 -12.43
C LEU A 970 -23.10 -10.20 -11.06
N VAL A 971 -23.94 -10.37 -10.04
CA VAL A 971 -23.68 -9.90 -8.67
C VAL A 971 -23.77 -11.03 -7.63
N GLY A 972 -23.55 -12.27 -8.06
CA GLY A 972 -23.65 -13.48 -7.25
C GLY A 972 -25.06 -13.80 -6.78
N ARG A 973 -25.20 -14.81 -5.90
CA ARG A 973 -26.50 -15.39 -5.47
C ARG A 973 -27.48 -14.38 -4.83
N ASN A 974 -27.01 -13.26 -4.32
CA ASN A 974 -27.84 -12.21 -3.71
C ASN A 974 -28.42 -11.19 -4.73
N PHE A 975 -28.43 -11.54 -6.02
CA PHE A 975 -28.97 -10.71 -7.10
C PHE A 975 -30.43 -10.23 -6.99
N PRO A 976 -31.39 -10.88 -6.30
CA PRO A 976 -32.80 -10.46 -6.35
C PRO A 976 -33.06 -9.00 -5.96
N LYS A 977 -32.26 -8.45 -5.03
CA LYS A 977 -32.33 -7.03 -4.66
C LYS A 977 -31.85 -6.09 -5.76
N ALA A 978 -30.79 -6.48 -6.47
CA ALA A 978 -30.21 -5.70 -7.57
C ALA A 978 -31.11 -5.75 -8.82
N LEU A 979 -31.66 -6.92 -9.14
CA LEU A 979 -32.62 -7.12 -10.24
C LEU A 979 -33.91 -6.30 -10.00
N ALA A 980 -34.50 -6.39 -8.80
CA ALA A 980 -35.67 -5.60 -8.46
C ALA A 980 -35.40 -4.08 -8.47
N PHE A 981 -34.20 -3.66 -8.04
CA PHE A 981 -33.78 -2.25 -8.14
C PHE A 981 -33.70 -1.78 -9.61
N TYR A 982 -33.08 -2.57 -10.48
CA TYR A 982 -32.96 -2.27 -11.91
C TYR A 982 -34.34 -2.07 -12.55
N LEU A 983 -35.21 -3.09 -12.49
CA LEU A 983 -36.54 -3.10 -13.11
C LEU A 983 -37.42 -1.93 -12.65
N LEU A 984 -37.31 -1.53 -11.37
CA LEU A 984 -38.09 -0.42 -10.81
C LEU A 984 -37.57 0.98 -11.18
N ARG A 985 -36.34 1.13 -11.69
CA ARG A 985 -35.67 2.45 -11.78
C ARG A 985 -35.11 2.82 -13.14
N TYR A 986 -34.78 1.87 -13.99
CA TYR A 986 -34.26 2.19 -15.33
C TYR A 986 -35.22 3.09 -16.18
N PRO A 987 -36.57 2.97 -16.14
CA PRO A 987 -37.44 3.79 -16.99
C PRO A 987 -37.57 5.25 -16.52
N GLU A 988 -37.34 5.51 -15.22
CA GLU A 988 -37.26 6.86 -14.66
C GLU A 988 -35.90 7.48 -14.99
N TYR A 989 -34.83 6.70 -14.85
CA TYR A 989 -33.45 7.09 -15.12
C TYR A 989 -33.22 7.55 -16.57
N LEU A 990 -33.65 6.76 -17.56
CA LEU A 990 -33.47 7.12 -18.98
C LEU A 990 -34.20 8.42 -19.34
N ARG A 991 -35.46 8.57 -18.93
CA ARG A 991 -36.22 9.82 -19.13
C ARG A 991 -35.59 11.04 -18.45
N GLU A 992 -35.03 10.88 -17.24
CA GLU A 992 -34.27 11.95 -16.59
C GLU A 992 -33.01 12.32 -17.42
N LEU A 993 -32.27 11.34 -17.95
CA LEU A 993 -31.09 11.58 -18.78
C LEU A 993 -31.43 12.28 -20.10
N ASP A 994 -32.47 11.84 -20.82
CA ASP A 994 -32.88 12.47 -22.09
C ASP A 994 -33.26 13.94 -21.89
N SER A 995 -33.96 14.26 -20.80
CA SER A 995 -34.31 15.66 -20.46
C SER A 995 -33.07 16.53 -20.20
N LEU A 996 -32.02 15.94 -19.60
CA LEU A 996 -30.74 16.61 -19.40
C LEU A 996 -30.00 16.78 -20.73
N ALA A 997 -29.94 15.75 -21.58
CA ALA A 997 -29.28 15.80 -22.89
C ALA A 997 -29.88 16.86 -23.82
N THR A 998 -31.21 16.98 -23.89
CA THR A 998 -31.88 18.05 -24.66
C THR A 998 -31.50 19.46 -24.18
N THR A 999 -31.26 19.63 -22.87
CA THR A 999 -30.82 20.89 -22.27
C THR A 999 -29.36 21.25 -22.61
N TYR A 1000 -28.52 20.26 -22.97
CA TYR A 1000 -27.13 20.49 -23.36
C TYR A 1000 -26.93 20.57 -24.88
N ARG A 1001 -27.67 19.77 -25.66
CA ARG A 1001 -27.68 19.85 -27.15
C ARG A 1001 -28.12 21.23 -27.68
N THR A 1002 -28.88 21.99 -26.88
CA THR A 1002 -29.37 23.34 -27.21
C THR A 1002 -28.43 24.48 -26.82
N ARG A 1003 -27.24 24.20 -26.26
CA ARG A 1003 -26.23 25.24 -26.01
C ARG A 1003 -25.40 25.48 -27.28
N PRO A 1004 -25.18 26.75 -27.69
CA PRO A 1004 -24.22 27.07 -28.73
C PRO A 1004 -22.80 26.71 -28.27
N ASP A 1005 -21.93 26.35 -29.21
CA ASP A 1005 -20.51 26.08 -28.94
C ASP A 1005 -19.81 27.35 -28.42
N ILE A 1006 -18.86 27.17 -27.50
CA ILE A 1006 -18.02 28.21 -26.89
C ILE A 1006 -16.54 27.85 -27.09
#